data_AF-A0A2E8L4Y9-F1
#
_entry.id   AF-A0A2E8L4Y9-F1
#
_cell.length_a   1.000
_cell.length_b   1.000
_cell.length_c   1.000
_cell.angle_alpha   90.00
_cell.angle_beta   90.00
_cell.angle_gamma   90.00
#
_symmetry.space_group_name_H-M   'P 1'
#
loop_
_entity.id
_entity.type
_entity.pdbx_description
1 polymer ?
#
loop_
_entity_poly.entity_id
_entity_poly.type
_entity_poly.pdbx_seq_one_letter_code
_entity_poly.pdbx_strand_id
1 'polypeptide(L)'
;MALLLPFLLGTLMACSSEETISTAGSNFALRDEADLHLRAVSTKPWLVTGGDVLVELELAESMAGSPITLEVNGVDVSERLVSISSLVSQALLAGLPEGDSILLATAGQQQRQLRLTNYPLSGPIISGPHEVPFYCQTSEFKKVNGEMFGTGPESGCEGPVQTDYVYYSTEQQAFVPYTLTFGVLPPVDLAELVSEDGESRPFIVRVETGVVNRAIYEIAMLHDPVDPDPEPWTRSAGWNGKLVYTHGGGCRGGWFQQGTATGGVLHKELLERGYALASSTLNVFGQNCNDLLASETHIMVKERFIERFGEPLYTIATGVSGGSYQSHQTADNYPGVFDGIIVGLSFPDVTSSTIFTVSDSRLLHHFFTQTSPESFTEEQQRAVAGFKVWDSIANLARGAARLDPIYTPGGEAEEQGGEVSVAALEDRRYSRSNENGVRATVYDHTVNVYGLVPDTRAARRPLDNEGVQYGLAALNNGEISVRQFLDLNRSIGGFDRDMNHVPERHQSDPEAARRAIESGRILYGGAGLASTPVIDYRTYMDAREGGDIHMLVHQFSTRQRLATANGHTENHVMQIGGRWGFSEQSPDLGALFGQMDDWLMGIRNDRTASDLVEKVRAHKPAGLTDACWREPEAPLSETKRAPETDAGRQRLEQPQSYRDSGECGTLYRAFSTPRQVAGAPLANDVVACHLRPPYRSDYSVEFSEAEFSELSSIFSTGVCDWSRGDRSGASHQGVWKSFGPSPVNRLY
;
A
#
# COMPACT_ATOMS: atom_id res chain seq x y z
N MET A 1 37.79 60.41 24.90
CA MET A 1 36.60 60.28 25.74
C MET A 1 35.72 59.22 25.09
N ALA A 2 35.61 58.03 25.71
CA ALA A 2 34.67 56.93 25.41
C ALA A 2 34.75 56.28 24.00
N LEU A 3 34.47 54.99 23.76
CA LEU A 3 34.30 53.78 24.56
C LEU A 3 34.45 52.62 23.54
N LEU A 4 34.92 51.45 23.98
CA LEU A 4 34.94 50.21 23.20
C LEU A 4 33.51 49.74 22.81
N LEU A 5 33.36 49.18 21.60
CA LEU A 5 32.22 48.34 21.21
C LEU A 5 32.73 46.95 20.80
N PRO A 6 32.16 45.84 21.32
CA PRO A 6 32.51 44.49 20.89
C PRO A 6 31.63 44.05 19.70
N PHE A 7 32.24 43.33 18.76
CA PHE A 7 31.54 42.56 17.73
C PHE A 7 30.98 41.28 18.36
N LEU A 8 29.64 41.15 18.45
CA LEU A 8 28.97 39.88 18.69
C LEU A 8 28.81 39.14 17.35
N LEU A 9 29.42 37.96 17.22
CA LEU A 9 29.03 36.95 16.25
C LEU A 9 27.70 36.34 16.71
N GLY A 10 26.61 36.62 15.99
CA GLY A 10 25.33 35.94 16.15
C GLY A 10 25.30 34.67 15.30
N THR A 11 25.36 33.51 15.93
CA THR A 11 24.98 32.21 15.36
C THR A 11 23.50 32.21 15.01
N LEU A 12 23.16 32.15 13.73
CA LEU A 12 21.80 31.88 13.26
C LEU A 12 21.49 30.40 13.52
N MET A 13 20.92 30.10 14.68
CA MET A 13 20.12 28.89 14.85
C MET A 13 18.87 29.05 13.99
N ALA A 14 18.72 28.17 13.00
CA ALA A 14 17.46 28.00 12.29
C ALA A 14 16.45 27.38 13.25
N CYS A 15 15.67 28.22 13.94
CA CYS A 15 14.49 27.78 14.64
C CYS A 15 13.46 27.32 13.59
N SER A 16 13.23 26.01 13.55
CA SER A 16 12.02 25.41 12.99
C SER A 16 10.82 26.12 13.63
N SER A 17 10.01 26.82 12.84
CA SER A 17 8.78 27.42 13.33
C SER A 17 7.83 26.30 13.77
N GLU A 18 7.62 26.21 15.08
CA GLU A 18 6.58 25.41 15.76
C GLU A 18 5.17 25.95 15.45
N GLU A 19 4.84 26.19 14.18
CA GLU A 19 3.44 26.36 13.78
C GLU A 19 2.96 25.03 13.21
N THR A 20 2.30 24.26 14.08
CA THR A 20 1.43 23.17 13.67
C THR A 20 0.30 23.76 12.81
N ILE A 21 0.43 23.67 11.50
CA ILE A 21 -0.72 23.82 10.60
C ILE A 21 -1.67 22.67 10.96
N SER A 22 -2.91 22.99 11.33
CA SER A 22 -3.93 22.01 11.67
C SER A 22 -4.11 21.02 10.52
N THR A 23 -3.64 19.78 10.70
CA THR A 23 -3.74 18.67 9.74
C THR A 23 -4.93 17.76 10.02
N ALA A 24 -5.95 18.23 10.74
CA ALA A 24 -7.19 17.48 10.90
C ALA A 24 -7.98 17.54 9.58
N GLY A 25 -7.58 16.71 8.62
CA GLY A 25 -8.45 16.26 7.54
C GLY A 25 -9.49 15.29 8.09
N SER A 26 -10.36 15.75 8.99
CA SER A 26 -11.64 15.11 9.20
C SER A 26 -12.56 15.55 8.07
N ASN A 27 -13.01 14.62 7.23
CA ASN A 27 -14.15 14.83 6.32
C ASN A 27 -15.47 15.04 7.08
N PHE A 28 -15.42 15.22 8.39
CA PHE A 28 -16.45 15.86 9.17
C PHE A 28 -15.84 17.15 9.71
N ALA A 29 -16.02 18.24 8.97
CA ALA A 29 -15.94 19.55 9.56
C ALA A 29 -16.91 19.52 10.77
N LEU A 30 -16.41 19.89 11.95
CA LEU A 30 -17.28 20.53 12.93
C LEU A 30 -18.10 21.53 12.13
N ARG A 31 -19.43 21.37 12.12
CA ARG A 31 -20.32 22.37 11.53
C ARG A 31 -19.96 23.68 12.24
N ASP A 32 -19.15 24.51 11.60
CA ASP A 32 -19.11 25.93 11.90
C ASP A 32 -20.57 26.40 11.90
N GLU A 33 -20.93 27.35 12.76
CA GLU A 33 -22.27 27.98 12.81
C GLU A 33 -22.54 28.82 11.54
N ALA A 34 -22.30 28.23 10.38
CA ALA A 34 -22.38 28.79 9.06
C ALA A 34 -23.66 28.26 8.41
N ASP A 35 -24.58 29.15 8.05
CA ASP A 35 -25.81 28.73 7.36
C ASP A 35 -25.58 28.33 5.88
N LEU A 36 -24.35 28.48 5.38
CA LEU A 36 -23.87 28.04 4.05
C LEU A 36 -22.52 27.32 4.23
N HIS A 37 -22.43 26.11 3.72
CA HIS A 37 -21.21 25.31 3.63
C HIS A 37 -20.85 25.04 2.16
N LEU A 38 -19.56 25.03 1.85
CA LEU A 38 -19.02 24.80 0.52
C LEU A 38 -17.85 23.82 0.63
N ARG A 39 -17.87 22.73 -0.14
CA ARG A 39 -16.78 21.74 -0.17
C ARG A 39 -16.49 21.23 -1.58
N ALA A 40 -15.24 20.79 -1.79
CA ALA A 40 -14.90 19.91 -2.90
C ALA A 40 -15.28 18.47 -2.53
N VAL A 41 -15.87 17.75 -3.49
CA VAL A 41 -16.41 16.39 -3.32
C VAL A 41 -15.49 15.36 -3.94
N SER A 42 -14.98 15.59 -5.16
CA SER A 42 -14.15 14.61 -5.87
C SER A 42 -12.79 14.40 -5.25
N THR A 43 -12.20 15.45 -4.68
CA THR A 43 -10.90 15.39 -4.02
C THR A 43 -10.79 16.48 -2.95
N LYS A 44 -9.65 16.52 -2.26
CA LYS A 44 -9.34 17.66 -1.39
C LYS A 44 -9.10 18.90 -2.26
N PRO A 45 -9.54 20.09 -1.81
CA PRO A 45 -9.52 21.27 -2.67
C PRO A 45 -8.12 21.70 -3.14
N TRP A 46 -7.05 21.27 -2.47
CA TRP A 46 -5.66 21.54 -2.88
C TRP A 46 -5.00 20.40 -3.68
N LEU A 47 -5.79 19.45 -4.19
CA LEU A 47 -5.34 18.25 -4.94
C LEU A 47 -6.13 18.06 -6.24
N VAL A 48 -6.76 19.10 -6.79
CA VAL A 48 -7.58 19.00 -8.00
C VAL A 48 -6.70 18.59 -9.18
N THR A 49 -7.14 17.67 -10.04
CA THR A 49 -6.38 17.29 -11.24
C THR A 49 -7.19 17.36 -12.53
N GLY A 50 -6.51 17.65 -13.63
CA GLY A 50 -7.13 17.65 -14.95
C GLY A 50 -8.09 18.80 -15.22
N GLY A 51 -8.26 19.74 -14.28
CA GLY A 51 -9.12 20.91 -14.43
C GLY A 51 -10.58 20.71 -14.07
N ASP A 52 -10.96 19.52 -13.61
CA ASP A 52 -12.34 19.19 -13.26
C ASP A 52 -12.46 19.00 -11.74
N VAL A 53 -13.61 19.36 -11.15
CA VAL A 53 -13.88 19.09 -9.73
C VAL A 53 -15.38 19.12 -9.47
N LEU A 54 -15.88 18.09 -8.79
CA LEU A 54 -17.26 18.10 -8.27
C LEU A 54 -17.29 18.87 -6.95
N VAL A 55 -18.18 19.86 -6.83
CA VAL A 55 -18.35 20.66 -5.61
C VAL A 55 -19.78 20.56 -5.08
N GLU A 56 -19.92 20.74 -3.76
CA GLU A 56 -21.20 20.70 -3.06
C GLU A 56 -21.39 21.94 -2.19
N LEU A 57 -22.61 22.44 -2.19
CA LEU A 57 -23.11 23.50 -1.35
C LEU A 57 -24.23 22.96 -0.47
N GLU A 58 -24.09 23.11 0.83
CA GLU A 58 -25.11 22.75 1.82
C GLU A 58 -25.60 24.01 2.54
N LEU A 59 -26.92 24.19 2.58
CA LEU A 59 -27.60 25.26 3.30
C LEU A 59 -28.15 24.72 4.62
N ALA A 60 -28.11 25.55 5.67
CA ALA A 60 -28.90 25.30 6.86
C ALA A 60 -30.40 25.35 6.53
N GLU A 61 -31.21 24.65 7.34
CA GLU A 61 -32.67 24.61 7.18
C GLU A 61 -33.32 26.00 7.16
N SER A 62 -32.75 26.96 7.91
CA SER A 62 -33.16 28.37 7.95
C SER A 62 -33.08 29.07 6.59
N MET A 63 -32.24 28.56 5.69
CA MET A 63 -31.98 29.12 4.36
C MET A 63 -32.54 28.25 3.23
N ALA A 64 -33.32 27.20 3.54
CA ALA A 64 -33.87 26.28 2.55
C ALA A 64 -34.57 27.03 1.39
N GLY A 65 -34.17 26.72 0.15
CA GLY A 65 -34.71 27.35 -1.05
C GLY A 65 -34.20 28.77 -1.35
N SER A 66 -33.21 29.27 -0.60
CA SER A 66 -32.53 30.53 -0.96
C SER A 66 -31.84 30.39 -2.33
N PRO A 67 -31.90 31.41 -3.21
CA PRO A 67 -31.15 31.37 -4.47
C PRO A 67 -29.66 31.35 -4.18
N ILE A 68 -28.96 30.42 -4.83
CA ILE A 68 -27.52 30.24 -4.72
C ILE A 68 -26.87 30.79 -6.00
N THR A 69 -25.80 31.54 -5.85
CA THR A 69 -24.88 31.85 -6.95
C THR A 69 -23.50 31.25 -6.69
N LEU A 70 -22.81 30.89 -7.76
CA LEU A 70 -21.49 30.28 -7.74
C LEU A 70 -20.60 30.98 -8.76
N GLU A 71 -19.43 31.43 -8.33
CA GLU A 71 -18.44 32.09 -9.19
C GLU A 71 -17.08 31.40 -9.10
N VAL A 72 -16.40 31.24 -10.23
CA VAL A 72 -15.00 30.79 -10.31
C VAL A 72 -14.17 31.96 -10.82
N ASN A 73 -13.21 32.43 -10.02
CA ASN A 73 -12.36 33.58 -10.35
C ASN A 73 -13.17 34.83 -10.79
N GLY A 74 -14.34 35.04 -10.18
CA GLY A 74 -15.26 36.14 -10.49
C GLY A 74 -16.11 35.94 -11.75
N VAL A 75 -16.06 34.76 -12.38
CA VAL A 75 -16.95 34.38 -13.49
C VAL A 75 -18.10 33.56 -12.93
N ASP A 76 -19.33 34.03 -13.15
CA ASP A 76 -20.55 33.32 -12.76
C ASP A 76 -20.67 31.98 -13.50
N VAL A 77 -20.83 30.91 -12.74
CA VAL A 77 -21.03 29.52 -13.19
C VAL A 77 -22.28 28.91 -12.55
N SER A 78 -23.20 29.74 -12.06
CA SER A 78 -24.42 29.32 -11.37
C SER A 78 -25.32 28.44 -12.23
N GLU A 79 -25.23 28.53 -13.56
CA GLU A 79 -25.94 27.66 -14.50
C GLU A 79 -25.54 26.19 -14.40
N ARG A 80 -24.39 25.89 -13.79
CA ARG A 80 -23.91 24.52 -13.55
C ARG A 80 -24.47 23.89 -12.28
N LEU A 81 -25.18 24.66 -11.45
CA LEU A 81 -25.76 24.16 -10.21
C LEU A 81 -26.92 23.20 -10.49
N VAL A 82 -26.83 22.02 -9.91
CA VAL A 82 -27.86 20.99 -9.89
C VAL A 82 -28.41 20.86 -8.47
N SER A 83 -29.70 21.10 -8.31
CA SER A 83 -30.40 20.96 -7.03
C SER A 83 -30.56 19.47 -6.70
N ILE A 84 -29.91 19.02 -5.63
CA ILE A 84 -30.03 17.64 -5.12
C ILE A 84 -31.17 17.54 -4.12
N SER A 85 -31.35 18.58 -3.30
CA SER A 85 -32.49 18.75 -2.39
C SER A 85 -32.75 20.24 -2.16
N SER A 86 -33.68 20.59 -1.27
CA SER A 86 -33.91 21.98 -0.86
C SER A 86 -32.75 22.61 -0.07
N LEU A 87 -31.81 21.78 0.40
CA LEU A 87 -30.65 22.18 1.20
C LEU A 87 -29.32 21.96 0.47
N VAL A 88 -29.29 21.09 -0.53
CA VAL A 88 -28.04 20.65 -1.17
C VAL A 88 -28.08 20.92 -2.66
N SER A 89 -27.05 21.58 -3.15
CA SER A 89 -26.78 21.76 -4.59
C SER A 89 -25.36 21.32 -4.91
N GLN A 90 -25.15 20.79 -6.10
CA GLN A 90 -23.82 20.39 -6.58
C GLN A 90 -23.52 21.01 -7.94
N ALA A 91 -22.25 21.11 -8.29
CA ALA A 91 -21.81 21.52 -9.62
C ALA A 91 -20.53 20.77 -10.02
N LEU A 92 -20.48 20.29 -11.27
CA LEU A 92 -19.24 19.84 -11.87
C LEU A 92 -18.56 21.04 -12.54
N LEU A 93 -17.49 21.51 -11.91
CA LEU A 93 -16.63 22.53 -12.49
C LEU A 93 -15.65 21.84 -13.43
N ALA A 94 -15.34 22.49 -14.55
CA ALA A 94 -14.49 21.93 -15.59
C ALA A 94 -13.69 23.05 -16.26
N GLY A 95 -12.50 22.72 -16.74
CA GLY A 95 -11.59 23.66 -17.39
C GLY A 95 -10.95 24.67 -16.43
N LEU A 96 -10.75 24.30 -15.17
CA LEU A 96 -9.97 25.10 -14.22
C LEU A 96 -8.53 25.26 -14.73
N PRO A 97 -7.94 26.46 -14.70
CA PRO A 97 -6.53 26.63 -15.03
C PRO A 97 -5.66 25.90 -13.99
N GLU A 98 -4.49 25.40 -14.40
CA GLU A 98 -3.48 24.91 -13.46
C GLU A 98 -3.09 26.01 -12.45
N GLY A 99 -2.84 25.61 -11.20
CA GLY A 99 -2.62 26.51 -10.07
C GLY A 99 -3.90 26.86 -9.33
N ASP A 100 -3.86 27.98 -8.62
CA ASP A 100 -4.95 28.38 -7.73
C ASP A 100 -6.13 29.01 -8.50
N SER A 101 -7.33 28.57 -8.15
CA SER A 101 -8.61 29.19 -8.49
C SER A 101 -9.42 29.44 -7.23
N ILE A 102 -10.25 30.48 -7.27
CA ILE A 102 -11.11 30.88 -6.16
C ILE A 102 -12.56 30.60 -6.52
N LEU A 103 -13.19 29.72 -5.76
CA LEU A 103 -14.61 29.43 -5.83
C LEU A 103 -15.34 30.26 -4.77
N LEU A 104 -16.32 31.05 -5.19
CA LEU A 104 -17.15 31.87 -4.30
C LEU A 104 -18.61 31.44 -4.43
N ALA A 105 -19.19 30.99 -3.33
CA ALA A 105 -20.61 30.70 -3.20
C ALA A 105 -21.32 31.81 -2.44
N THR A 106 -22.48 32.25 -2.93
CA THR A 106 -23.35 33.21 -2.23
C THR A 106 -24.76 32.64 -2.11
N ALA A 107 -25.35 32.75 -0.91
CA ALA A 107 -26.75 32.46 -0.67
C ALA A 107 -27.34 33.54 0.25
N GLY A 108 -28.30 34.33 -0.24
CA GLY A 108 -28.83 35.46 0.51
C GLY A 108 -27.74 36.49 0.88
N GLN A 109 -27.43 36.64 2.18
CA GLN A 109 -26.34 37.49 2.69
C GLN A 109 -25.10 36.69 3.09
N GLN A 110 -25.13 35.36 2.99
CA GLN A 110 -24.00 34.50 3.32
C GLN A 110 -23.10 34.32 2.11
N GLN A 111 -21.80 34.34 2.35
CA GLN A 111 -20.78 34.05 1.35
C GLN A 111 -19.76 33.07 1.90
N ARG A 112 -19.34 32.11 1.07
CA ARG A 112 -18.25 31.18 1.39
C ARG A 112 -17.30 31.08 0.23
N GLN A 113 -16.01 31.07 0.55
CA GLN A 113 -14.95 30.97 -0.42
C GLN A 113 -14.18 29.67 -0.22
N LEU A 114 -13.84 29.00 -1.30
CA LEU A 114 -12.98 27.82 -1.32
C LEU A 114 -11.87 28.03 -2.34
N ARG A 115 -10.63 27.86 -1.90
CA ARG A 115 -9.47 27.87 -2.81
C ARG A 115 -9.28 26.47 -3.37
N LEU A 116 -9.24 26.37 -4.69
CA LEU A 116 -8.97 25.15 -5.43
C LEU A 116 -7.57 25.25 -6.02
N THR A 117 -6.74 24.21 -5.90
CA THR A 117 -5.42 24.14 -6.55
C THR A 117 -5.41 22.99 -7.53
N ASN A 118 -5.34 23.32 -8.83
CA ASN A 118 -5.39 22.36 -9.92
C ASN A 118 -3.98 21.99 -10.42
N TYR A 119 -3.76 20.71 -10.71
CA TYR A 119 -2.54 20.14 -11.27
C TYR A 119 -2.84 19.46 -12.62
N PRO A 120 -1.81 19.24 -13.47
CA PRO A 120 -1.99 18.48 -14.71
C PRO A 120 -2.59 17.10 -14.45
N LEU A 121 -3.39 16.58 -15.39
CA LEU A 121 -3.94 15.22 -15.35
C LEU A 121 -2.85 14.14 -15.24
N SER A 122 -1.64 14.44 -15.75
CA SER A 122 -0.48 13.57 -15.67
C SER A 122 0.17 13.52 -14.29
N GLY A 123 -0.25 14.35 -13.33
CA GLY A 123 0.52 14.61 -12.11
C GLY A 123 1.83 15.36 -12.40
N PRO A 124 2.73 15.47 -11.41
CA PRO A 124 2.59 15.00 -10.03
C PRO A 124 1.88 16.03 -9.13
N ILE A 125 1.42 15.60 -7.96
CA ILE A 125 0.83 16.46 -6.91
C ILE A 125 1.64 16.41 -5.61
N ILE A 126 1.82 15.21 -5.08
CA ILE A 126 2.46 14.87 -3.80
C ILE A 126 3.66 13.94 -3.97
N SER A 127 3.81 13.27 -5.11
CA SER A 127 4.80 12.21 -5.31
C SER A 127 6.21 12.72 -5.64
N GLY A 128 6.36 14.02 -5.87
CA GLY A 128 7.60 14.65 -6.33
C GLY A 128 7.78 14.54 -7.85
N PRO A 129 8.94 14.98 -8.38
CA PRO A 129 9.21 14.95 -9.81
C PRO A 129 9.02 13.57 -10.44
N HIS A 130 8.50 13.55 -11.67
CA HIS A 130 8.34 12.32 -12.45
C HIS A 130 9.67 11.61 -12.68
N GLU A 131 9.66 10.29 -12.54
CA GLU A 131 10.75 9.42 -12.99
C GLU A 131 11.06 9.62 -14.46
N VAL A 132 12.35 9.72 -14.77
CA VAL A 132 12.87 9.85 -16.13
C VAL A 132 14.08 8.94 -16.35
N PRO A 133 14.14 8.17 -17.46
CA PRO A 133 13.09 8.03 -18.48
C PRO A 133 11.83 7.34 -17.96
N PHE A 134 10.75 7.40 -18.71
CA PHE A 134 9.54 6.64 -18.41
C PHE A 134 8.96 6.09 -19.71
N TYR A 135 8.70 4.78 -19.74
CA TYR A 135 8.23 4.10 -20.94
C TYR A 135 6.69 3.98 -20.92
N CYS A 136 6.04 4.57 -21.92
CA CYS A 136 4.59 4.55 -22.08
C CYS A 136 4.14 3.27 -22.78
N GLN A 137 3.08 2.65 -22.29
CA GLN A 137 2.63 1.31 -22.67
C GLN A 137 1.15 1.26 -23.08
N THR A 138 0.54 2.40 -23.45
CA THR A 138 -0.84 2.44 -23.94
C THR A 138 -1.08 1.51 -25.13
N SER A 139 -0.13 1.38 -26.06
CA SER A 139 -0.21 0.44 -27.19
C SER A 139 0.05 -1.03 -26.84
N GLU A 140 0.43 -1.31 -25.59
CA GLU A 140 0.71 -2.65 -25.07
C GLU A 140 -0.36 -3.10 -24.05
N PHE A 141 -1.23 -2.18 -23.63
CA PHE A 141 -2.33 -2.45 -22.72
C PHE A 141 -3.55 -3.00 -23.47
N LYS A 142 -3.95 -4.23 -23.15
CA LYS A 142 -5.11 -4.88 -23.74
C LYS A 142 -6.36 -4.61 -22.90
N LYS A 143 -7.35 -3.95 -23.50
CA LYS A 143 -8.64 -3.67 -22.86
C LYS A 143 -9.51 -4.92 -22.75
N VAL A 144 -10.61 -4.80 -22.01
CA VAL A 144 -11.60 -5.87 -21.80
C VAL A 144 -12.29 -6.34 -23.08
N ASN A 145 -12.34 -5.52 -24.13
CA ASN A 145 -12.91 -5.89 -25.42
C ASN A 145 -11.94 -6.73 -26.29
N GLY A 146 -10.68 -6.87 -25.85
CA GLY A 146 -9.63 -7.62 -26.54
C GLY A 146 -8.72 -6.76 -27.44
N GLU A 147 -9.04 -5.50 -27.66
CA GLU A 147 -8.25 -4.55 -28.44
C GLU A 147 -7.18 -3.86 -27.57
N MET A 148 -6.16 -3.29 -28.22
CA MET A 148 -5.18 -2.45 -27.53
C MET A 148 -5.77 -1.07 -27.24
N PHE A 149 -5.40 -0.47 -26.11
CA PHE A 149 -5.89 0.84 -25.71
C PHE A 149 -5.37 1.97 -26.62
N GLY A 150 -4.07 1.97 -26.91
CA GLY A 150 -3.40 2.95 -27.79
C GLY A 150 -2.91 2.35 -29.12
N THR A 151 -2.61 3.22 -30.09
CA THR A 151 -2.07 2.83 -31.42
C THR A 151 -0.56 3.00 -31.55
N GLY A 152 0.09 3.58 -30.53
CA GLY A 152 1.54 3.71 -30.38
C GLY A 152 1.91 4.33 -29.03
N PRO A 153 3.20 4.43 -28.68
CA PRO A 153 3.61 5.12 -27.47
C PRO A 153 3.27 6.62 -27.58
N GLU A 154 2.31 7.09 -26.79
CA GLU A 154 1.95 8.51 -26.74
C GLU A 154 3.03 9.32 -26.01
N SER A 155 3.36 10.51 -26.52
CA SER A 155 4.22 11.45 -25.80
C SER A 155 3.54 11.84 -24.48
N GLY A 156 4.19 11.61 -23.35
CA GLY A 156 3.63 11.94 -22.03
C GLY A 156 2.82 10.82 -21.36
N CYS A 157 2.67 9.66 -22.02
CA CYS A 157 1.91 8.51 -21.54
C CYS A 157 0.42 8.77 -21.36
N GLU A 158 -0.14 9.62 -22.21
CA GLU A 158 -1.55 9.99 -22.22
C GLU A 158 -2.39 8.99 -23.05
N GLY A 159 -3.71 9.16 -23.02
CA GLY A 159 -4.64 8.39 -23.85
C GLY A 159 -6.08 8.85 -23.62
N PRO A 160 -6.94 8.89 -24.66
CA PRO A 160 -8.32 9.32 -24.52
C PRO A 160 -9.12 8.29 -23.70
N VAL A 161 -10.12 8.76 -22.97
CA VAL A 161 -11.06 7.89 -22.26
C VAL A 161 -11.85 7.06 -23.28
N GLN A 162 -11.88 5.76 -23.10
CA GLN A 162 -12.64 4.80 -23.91
C GLN A 162 -13.61 4.05 -23.01
N THR A 163 -14.80 3.77 -23.53
CA THR A 163 -15.83 2.97 -22.85
C THR A 163 -16.09 1.72 -23.66
N ASP A 164 -15.91 0.56 -23.04
CA ASP A 164 -16.24 -0.74 -23.59
C ASP A 164 -17.31 -1.41 -22.72
N TYR A 165 -18.01 -2.38 -23.30
CA TYR A 165 -18.98 -3.19 -22.57
C TYR A 165 -18.60 -4.66 -22.66
N VAL A 166 -18.82 -5.37 -21.57
CA VAL A 166 -18.75 -6.83 -21.51
C VAL A 166 -20.01 -7.38 -20.87
N TYR A 167 -20.35 -8.64 -21.16
CA TYR A 167 -21.43 -9.33 -20.48
C TYR A 167 -20.95 -10.65 -19.90
N TYR A 168 -21.62 -11.15 -18.86
CA TYR A 168 -21.29 -12.46 -18.31
C TYR A 168 -21.99 -13.56 -19.13
N SER A 169 -21.19 -14.41 -19.79
CA SER A 169 -21.68 -15.54 -20.58
C SER A 169 -21.94 -16.74 -19.67
N THR A 170 -23.17 -17.26 -19.70
CA THR A 170 -23.53 -18.52 -19.02
C THR A 170 -22.92 -19.75 -19.68
N GLU A 171 -22.57 -19.69 -20.97
CA GLU A 171 -21.90 -20.77 -21.68
C GLU A 171 -20.40 -20.83 -21.34
N GLN A 172 -19.72 -19.69 -21.40
CA GLN A 172 -18.26 -19.59 -21.19
C GLN A 172 -17.87 -19.44 -19.72
N GLN A 173 -18.82 -19.10 -18.84
CA GLN A 173 -18.56 -18.79 -17.43
C GLN A 173 -17.51 -17.69 -17.26
N ALA A 174 -17.59 -16.66 -18.11
CA ALA A 174 -16.63 -15.56 -18.17
C ALA A 174 -17.28 -14.29 -18.70
N PHE A 175 -16.64 -13.14 -18.44
CA PHE A 175 -16.97 -11.90 -19.11
C PHE A 175 -16.43 -11.92 -20.54
N VAL A 176 -17.29 -11.57 -21.50
CA VAL A 176 -16.96 -11.52 -22.92
C VAL A 176 -17.41 -10.19 -23.53
N PRO A 177 -16.77 -9.70 -24.61
CA PRO A 177 -17.12 -8.41 -25.22
C PRO A 177 -18.60 -8.33 -25.60
N TYR A 178 -19.24 -7.21 -25.27
CA TYR A 178 -20.62 -6.90 -25.61
C TYR A 178 -20.67 -5.79 -26.65
N THR A 179 -21.39 -6.00 -27.74
CA THR A 179 -21.60 -4.98 -28.78
C THR A 179 -23.09 -4.79 -29.01
N LEU A 180 -23.63 -3.66 -28.53
CA LEU A 180 -25.01 -3.30 -28.82
C LEU A 180 -25.10 -2.78 -30.26
N THR A 181 -25.82 -3.52 -31.11
CA THR A 181 -26.09 -3.09 -32.50
C THR A 181 -27.58 -3.03 -32.74
N PHE A 182 -28.07 -1.91 -33.26
CA PHE A 182 -29.49 -1.73 -33.56
C PHE A 182 -30.02 -2.84 -34.49
N GLY A 183 -31.10 -3.50 -34.10
CA GLY A 183 -31.72 -4.59 -34.85
C GLY A 183 -31.10 -5.98 -34.63
N VAL A 184 -30.11 -6.09 -33.74
CA VAL A 184 -29.52 -7.37 -33.31
C VAL A 184 -30.08 -7.72 -31.93
N LEU A 185 -30.58 -8.96 -31.76
CA LEU A 185 -31.03 -9.46 -30.46
C LEU A 185 -29.83 -9.60 -29.51
N PRO A 186 -30.00 -9.38 -28.19
CA PRO A 186 -28.97 -9.69 -27.21
C PRO A 186 -28.46 -11.14 -27.33
N PRO A 187 -27.21 -11.42 -26.94
CA PRO A 187 -26.67 -12.79 -26.91
C PRO A 187 -27.56 -13.73 -26.11
N VAL A 188 -27.79 -14.95 -26.62
CA VAL A 188 -28.71 -15.93 -25.99
C VAL A 188 -28.16 -16.50 -24.67
N ASP A 189 -26.85 -16.40 -24.46
CA ASP A 189 -26.13 -16.86 -23.28
C ASP A 189 -25.86 -15.74 -22.26
N LEU A 190 -26.41 -14.54 -22.48
CA LEU A 190 -26.36 -13.40 -21.57
C LEU A 190 -26.96 -13.78 -20.22
N ALA A 191 -26.15 -13.77 -19.16
CA ALA A 191 -26.65 -13.99 -17.82
C ALA A 191 -27.58 -12.85 -17.38
N GLU A 192 -28.55 -13.18 -16.54
CA GLU A 192 -29.42 -12.22 -15.88
C GLU A 192 -29.12 -12.18 -14.37
N LEU A 193 -29.16 -10.99 -13.80
CA LEU A 193 -29.13 -10.75 -12.37
C LEU A 193 -30.56 -10.56 -11.90
N VAL A 194 -30.95 -11.31 -10.86
CA VAL A 194 -32.27 -11.19 -10.24
C VAL A 194 -32.07 -10.62 -8.84
N SER A 195 -32.64 -9.44 -8.56
CA SER A 195 -32.61 -8.87 -7.21
C SER A 195 -33.61 -9.57 -6.28
N GLU A 196 -33.49 -9.30 -4.97
CA GLU A 196 -34.32 -9.92 -3.94
C GLU A 196 -35.83 -9.63 -4.10
N ASP A 197 -36.18 -8.53 -4.74
CA ASP A 197 -37.54 -8.13 -5.11
C ASP A 197 -38.04 -8.77 -6.42
N GLY A 198 -37.20 -9.58 -7.08
CA GLY A 198 -37.53 -10.34 -8.29
C GLY A 198 -37.35 -9.56 -9.59
N GLU A 199 -36.79 -8.36 -9.56
CA GLU A 199 -36.45 -7.62 -10.79
C GLU A 199 -35.26 -8.29 -11.49
N SER A 200 -35.43 -8.62 -12.77
CA SER A 200 -34.38 -9.18 -13.62
C SER A 200 -33.74 -8.08 -14.46
N ARG A 201 -32.41 -8.09 -14.53
CA ARG A 201 -31.61 -7.17 -15.35
C ARG A 201 -30.46 -7.92 -16.02
N PRO A 202 -30.05 -7.54 -17.23
CA PRO A 202 -28.94 -8.21 -17.90
C PRO A 202 -27.63 -7.98 -17.16
N PHE A 203 -26.78 -9.01 -17.08
CA PHE A 203 -25.45 -8.90 -16.45
C PHE A 203 -24.45 -8.30 -17.44
N ILE A 204 -24.64 -7.01 -17.73
CA ILE A 204 -23.77 -6.19 -18.57
C ILE A 204 -22.96 -5.24 -17.69
N VAL A 205 -21.68 -5.13 -18.00
CA VAL A 205 -20.71 -4.33 -17.28
C VAL A 205 -20.10 -3.33 -18.25
N ARG A 206 -20.22 -2.05 -17.89
CA ARG A 206 -19.48 -0.95 -18.51
C ARG A 206 -18.07 -0.92 -17.93
N VAL A 207 -17.07 -0.79 -18.79
CA VAL A 207 -15.66 -0.59 -18.40
C VAL A 207 -15.13 0.67 -19.06
N GLU A 208 -14.74 1.64 -18.25
CA GLU A 208 -14.02 2.84 -18.68
C GLU A 208 -12.52 2.62 -18.56
N THR A 209 -11.77 2.82 -19.63
CA THR A 209 -10.30 2.83 -19.65
C THR A 209 -9.81 4.23 -19.98
N GLY A 210 -8.87 4.77 -19.20
CA GLY A 210 -8.28 6.09 -19.44
C GLY A 210 -6.91 6.21 -18.79
N VAL A 211 -6.35 7.42 -18.79
CA VAL A 211 -5.07 7.71 -18.13
C VAL A 211 -5.22 8.82 -17.09
N VAL A 212 -4.72 8.58 -15.88
CA VAL A 212 -4.46 9.61 -14.86
C VAL A 212 -3.11 9.34 -14.21
N ASN A 213 -2.35 10.37 -13.84
CA ASN A 213 -1.01 10.23 -13.24
C ASN A 213 -0.01 9.41 -14.09
N ARG A 214 -0.12 9.48 -15.43
CA ARG A 214 0.56 8.58 -16.39
C ARG A 214 0.23 7.09 -16.21
N ALA A 215 -0.72 6.73 -15.36
CA ALA A 215 -1.19 5.38 -15.13
C ALA A 215 -2.44 5.09 -15.96
N ILE A 216 -2.50 3.92 -16.59
CA ILE A 216 -3.73 3.47 -17.26
C ILE A 216 -4.66 2.96 -16.17
N TYR A 217 -5.87 3.51 -16.08
CA TYR A 217 -6.89 3.07 -15.13
C TYR A 217 -8.01 2.34 -15.85
N GLU A 218 -8.68 1.47 -15.11
CA GLU A 218 -9.96 0.87 -15.49
C GLU A 218 -10.99 1.11 -14.37
N ILE A 219 -12.23 1.42 -14.75
CA ILE A 219 -13.37 1.50 -13.84
C ILE A 219 -14.50 0.65 -14.42
N ALA A 220 -14.96 -0.37 -13.68
CA ALA A 220 -16.06 -1.24 -14.06
C ALA A 220 -17.29 -1.02 -13.18
N MET A 221 -18.47 -1.08 -13.78
CA MET A 221 -19.75 -1.09 -13.06
C MET A 221 -20.84 -1.77 -13.89
N LEU A 222 -21.83 -2.36 -13.21
CA LEU A 222 -23.06 -2.79 -13.87
C LEU A 222 -23.72 -1.58 -14.54
N HIS A 223 -24.00 -1.68 -15.84
CA HIS A 223 -24.70 -0.66 -16.62
C HIS A 223 -25.12 -1.26 -17.95
N ASP A 224 -26.39 -1.05 -18.33
CA ASP A 224 -26.90 -1.45 -19.64
C ASP A 224 -26.71 -0.28 -20.62
N PRO A 225 -26.04 -0.45 -21.78
CA PRO A 225 -25.84 0.61 -22.76
C PRO A 225 -27.13 1.18 -23.37
N VAL A 226 -28.31 0.59 -23.12
CA VAL A 226 -29.60 1.21 -23.48
C VAL A 226 -30.04 2.30 -22.50
N ASP A 227 -29.50 2.30 -21.28
CA ASP A 227 -29.75 3.33 -20.28
C ASP A 227 -28.89 4.57 -20.58
N PRO A 228 -29.29 5.76 -20.07
CA PRO A 228 -28.44 6.94 -20.16
C PRO A 228 -27.04 6.67 -19.61
N ASP A 229 -26.03 7.28 -20.24
CA ASP A 229 -24.65 7.20 -19.76
C ASP A 229 -24.57 7.71 -18.32
N PRO A 230 -23.83 7.02 -17.43
CA PRO A 230 -23.71 7.46 -16.05
C PRO A 230 -23.04 8.83 -15.92
N GLU A 231 -23.62 9.66 -15.08
CA GLU A 231 -23.15 10.99 -14.66
C GLU A 231 -23.28 11.12 -13.13
N PRO A 232 -22.66 12.11 -12.46
CA PRO A 232 -22.73 12.25 -11.00
C PRO A 232 -24.14 12.23 -10.41
N TRP A 233 -25.12 12.72 -11.18
CA TRP A 233 -26.53 12.82 -10.79
C TRP A 233 -27.44 11.83 -11.52
N THR A 234 -26.92 11.13 -12.54
CA THR A 234 -27.61 10.07 -13.29
C THR A 234 -26.86 8.77 -13.05
N ARG A 235 -27.13 8.13 -11.92
CA ARG A 235 -26.41 6.91 -11.52
C ARG A 235 -26.88 5.70 -12.31
N SER A 236 -25.98 4.76 -12.58
CA SER A 236 -26.36 3.44 -13.09
C SER A 236 -27.30 2.75 -12.09
N ALA A 237 -28.42 2.21 -12.58
CA ALA A 237 -29.38 1.46 -11.77
C ALA A 237 -28.76 0.18 -11.15
N GLY A 238 -27.73 -0.38 -11.78
CA GLY A 238 -27.02 -1.55 -11.27
C GLY A 238 -26.00 -1.25 -10.17
N TRP A 239 -25.69 0.02 -9.92
CA TRP A 239 -24.68 0.41 -8.92
C TRP A 239 -25.30 0.65 -7.55
N ASN A 240 -24.81 -0.07 -6.54
CA ASN A 240 -25.27 0.05 -5.15
C ASN A 240 -24.67 1.26 -4.39
N GLY A 241 -23.93 2.13 -5.09
CA GLY A 241 -23.25 3.28 -4.51
C GLY A 241 -21.89 2.97 -3.89
N LYS A 242 -21.41 1.73 -3.86
CA LYS A 242 -20.18 1.32 -3.17
C LYS A 242 -19.04 1.07 -4.16
N LEU A 243 -17.81 1.38 -3.76
CA LEU A 243 -16.61 1.23 -4.60
C LEU A 243 -15.62 0.23 -3.97
N VAL A 244 -15.07 -0.65 -4.79
CA VAL A 244 -13.90 -1.47 -4.45
C VAL A 244 -12.71 -1.05 -5.32
N TYR A 245 -11.60 -0.70 -4.69
CA TYR A 245 -10.34 -0.45 -5.38
C TYR A 245 -9.46 -1.70 -5.31
N THR A 246 -9.12 -2.29 -6.45
CA THR A 246 -8.32 -3.52 -6.51
C THR A 246 -6.85 -3.21 -6.80
N HIS A 247 -5.96 -3.94 -6.13
CA HIS A 247 -4.52 -3.77 -6.23
C HIS A 247 -3.84 -5.03 -6.78
N GLY A 248 -2.80 -4.84 -7.58
CA GLY A 248 -1.94 -5.93 -8.04
C GLY A 248 -0.76 -6.21 -7.11
N GLY A 249 -0.37 -7.49 -7.04
CA GLY A 249 0.79 -7.96 -6.27
C GLY A 249 2.14 -7.68 -6.94
N GLY A 250 3.21 -8.25 -6.36
CA GLY A 250 4.59 -8.12 -6.86
C GLY A 250 5.36 -6.95 -6.25
N CYS A 251 6.66 -6.85 -6.56
CA CYS A 251 7.56 -5.73 -6.23
C CYS A 251 8.93 -5.96 -6.92
N ARG A 252 8.92 -6.30 -8.21
CA ARG A 252 10.12 -6.56 -9.03
C ARG A 252 9.85 -6.23 -10.50
N GLY A 253 10.86 -5.69 -11.19
CA GLY A 253 10.84 -5.43 -12.64
C GLY A 253 10.07 -4.18 -13.09
N GLY A 254 9.14 -3.71 -12.25
CA GLY A 254 8.28 -2.56 -12.47
C GLY A 254 8.91 -1.21 -12.18
N TRP A 255 9.89 -0.80 -12.99
CA TRP A 255 10.59 0.48 -12.84
C TRP A 255 10.49 1.30 -14.12
N PHE A 256 10.33 2.62 -14.01
CA PHE A 256 10.38 3.54 -15.16
C PHE A 256 9.39 3.19 -16.29
N GLN A 257 8.21 2.65 -15.95
CA GLN A 257 7.23 2.14 -16.92
C GLN A 257 5.78 2.47 -16.51
N GLN A 258 4.90 2.58 -17.50
CA GLN A 258 3.46 2.81 -17.30
C GLN A 258 2.72 1.54 -16.83
N GLY A 259 3.14 0.35 -17.27
CA GLY A 259 2.48 -0.93 -17.02
C GLY A 259 1.42 -1.31 -18.08
N THR A 260 1.13 -2.61 -18.19
CA THR A 260 0.25 -3.22 -19.20
C THR A 260 -0.96 -3.96 -18.62
N ALA A 261 -1.10 -3.97 -17.29
CA ALA A 261 -2.24 -4.60 -16.61
C ALA A 261 -2.62 -3.84 -15.34
N THR A 262 -3.88 -3.88 -14.95
CA THR A 262 -4.36 -3.37 -13.65
C THR A 262 -4.41 -4.50 -12.61
N GLY A 263 -4.86 -4.20 -11.39
CA GLY A 263 -5.25 -5.21 -10.40
C GLY A 263 -6.51 -6.00 -10.78
N GLY A 264 -7.15 -5.66 -11.90
CA GLY A 264 -8.37 -6.29 -12.42
C GLY A 264 -9.65 -5.65 -11.89
N VAL A 265 -10.59 -5.35 -12.77
CA VAL A 265 -11.88 -4.72 -12.41
C VAL A 265 -13.09 -5.63 -12.66
N LEU A 266 -12.88 -6.79 -13.29
CA LEU A 266 -13.94 -7.75 -13.62
C LEU A 266 -14.04 -8.87 -12.58
N HIS A 267 -14.46 -8.53 -11.36
CA HIS A 267 -14.76 -9.50 -10.31
C HIS A 267 -16.26 -9.82 -10.30
N LYS A 268 -16.62 -10.98 -10.85
CA LYS A 268 -18.02 -11.42 -11.03
C LYS A 268 -18.85 -11.19 -9.76
N GLU A 269 -18.41 -11.73 -8.63
CA GLU A 269 -19.23 -11.79 -7.42
C GLU A 269 -19.36 -10.42 -6.71
N LEU A 270 -18.42 -9.51 -6.93
CA LEU A 270 -18.54 -8.12 -6.45
C LEU A 270 -19.47 -7.31 -7.37
N LEU A 271 -19.37 -7.50 -8.69
CA LEU A 271 -20.25 -6.88 -9.67
C LEU A 271 -21.71 -7.37 -9.49
N GLU A 272 -21.93 -8.66 -9.24
CA GLU A 272 -23.27 -9.22 -8.95
C GLU A 272 -23.93 -8.56 -7.74
N ARG A 273 -23.13 -8.15 -6.75
CA ARG A 273 -23.59 -7.41 -5.56
C ARG A 273 -23.77 -5.91 -5.81
N GLY A 274 -23.51 -5.44 -7.02
CA GLY A 274 -23.67 -4.05 -7.46
C GLY A 274 -22.51 -3.13 -7.11
N TYR A 275 -21.36 -3.64 -6.68
CA TYR A 275 -20.18 -2.81 -6.45
C TYR A 275 -19.65 -2.27 -7.79
N ALA A 276 -19.21 -1.01 -7.78
CA ALA A 276 -18.28 -0.53 -8.80
C ALA A 276 -16.84 -0.95 -8.42
N LEU A 277 -15.99 -1.17 -9.41
CA LEU A 277 -14.59 -1.52 -9.21
C LEU A 277 -13.68 -0.55 -9.95
N ALA A 278 -12.56 -0.19 -9.34
CA ALA A 278 -11.53 0.63 -9.95
C ALA A 278 -10.14 0.02 -9.73
N SER A 279 -9.25 0.21 -10.70
CA SER A 279 -7.85 -0.19 -10.58
C SER A 279 -6.97 0.58 -11.56
N SER A 280 -5.66 0.54 -11.37
CA SER A 280 -4.71 1.21 -12.25
C SER A 280 -3.36 0.49 -12.33
N THR A 281 -2.64 0.68 -13.44
CA THR A 281 -1.34 0.04 -13.70
C THR A 281 -0.26 0.43 -12.69
N LEU A 282 -0.26 1.67 -12.20
CA LEU A 282 0.64 2.12 -11.13
C LEU A 282 0.20 1.68 -9.72
N ASN A 283 -0.94 0.99 -9.59
CA ASN A 283 -1.36 0.30 -8.37
C ASN A 283 -1.19 -1.23 -8.44
N VAL A 284 -0.29 -1.68 -9.32
CA VAL A 284 0.24 -3.04 -9.37
C VAL A 284 1.72 -2.95 -8.99
N PHE A 285 2.10 -3.41 -7.79
CA PHE A 285 3.49 -3.24 -7.34
C PHE A 285 4.52 -4.05 -8.15
N GLY A 286 4.09 -5.10 -8.86
CA GLY A 286 4.92 -5.74 -9.90
C GLY A 286 5.29 -4.80 -11.05
N GLN A 287 4.58 -3.69 -11.24
CA GLN A 287 4.82 -2.68 -12.28
C GLN A 287 5.24 -1.31 -11.73
N ASN A 288 4.96 -1.04 -10.45
CA ASN A 288 5.31 0.19 -9.76
C ASN A 288 5.47 -0.08 -8.24
N CYS A 289 6.64 -0.53 -7.79
CA CYS A 289 6.86 -0.74 -6.35
C CYS A 289 7.25 0.57 -5.63
N ASN A 290 6.40 1.60 -5.73
CA ASN A 290 6.53 2.89 -5.05
C ASN A 290 5.16 3.27 -4.47
N ASP A 291 5.06 3.22 -3.15
CA ASP A 291 3.80 3.42 -2.43
C ASP A 291 3.34 4.88 -2.42
N LEU A 292 4.25 5.85 -2.59
CA LEU A 292 3.90 7.27 -2.69
C LEU A 292 3.20 7.56 -4.01
N LEU A 293 3.81 7.11 -5.10
CA LEU A 293 3.26 7.23 -6.44
C LEU A 293 1.95 6.42 -6.57
N ALA A 294 1.88 5.26 -5.92
CA ALA A 294 0.65 4.50 -5.84
C ALA A 294 -0.46 5.27 -5.09
N SER A 295 -0.13 5.89 -3.94
CA SER A 295 -1.07 6.71 -3.16
C SER A 295 -1.62 7.90 -3.95
N GLU A 296 -0.76 8.61 -4.68
CA GLU A 296 -1.19 9.70 -5.58
C GLU A 296 -2.11 9.18 -6.69
N THR A 297 -1.78 8.03 -7.27
CA THR A 297 -2.62 7.39 -8.29
C THR A 297 -3.99 7.01 -7.72
N HIS A 298 -4.07 6.49 -6.49
CA HIS A 298 -5.35 6.20 -5.83
C HIS A 298 -6.22 7.46 -5.69
N ILE A 299 -5.61 8.58 -5.27
CA ILE A 299 -6.30 9.87 -5.11
C ILE A 299 -6.88 10.32 -6.45
N MET A 300 -6.07 10.31 -7.52
CA MET A 300 -6.47 10.80 -8.84
C MET A 300 -7.49 9.89 -9.55
N VAL A 301 -7.38 8.57 -9.39
CA VAL A 301 -8.39 7.63 -9.93
C VAL A 301 -9.71 7.76 -9.16
N LYS A 302 -9.68 7.95 -7.84
CA LYS A 302 -10.89 8.18 -7.04
C LYS A 302 -11.54 9.52 -7.36
N GLU A 303 -10.74 10.57 -7.59
CA GLU A 303 -11.21 11.87 -8.08
C GLU A 303 -11.96 11.71 -9.41
N ARG A 304 -11.32 11.07 -10.39
CA ARG A 304 -11.91 10.76 -11.70
C ARG A 304 -13.20 9.95 -11.58
N PHE A 305 -13.25 8.98 -10.67
CA PHE A 305 -14.47 8.21 -10.40
C PHE A 305 -15.60 9.12 -9.90
N ILE A 306 -15.33 10.00 -8.94
CA ILE A 306 -16.36 10.84 -8.32
C ILE A 306 -16.85 11.91 -9.31
N GLU A 307 -15.97 12.49 -10.12
CA GLU A 307 -16.35 13.43 -11.17
C GLU A 307 -17.23 12.81 -12.25
N ARG A 308 -17.04 11.52 -12.53
CA ARG A 308 -17.80 10.83 -13.56
C ARG A 308 -19.10 10.21 -13.04
N PHE A 309 -19.08 9.64 -11.84
CA PHE A 309 -20.16 8.78 -11.34
C PHE A 309 -20.79 9.27 -10.02
N GLY A 310 -20.18 10.27 -9.39
CA GLY A 310 -20.61 10.81 -8.10
C GLY A 310 -19.96 10.12 -6.89
N GLU A 311 -20.14 10.72 -5.72
CA GLU A 311 -19.50 10.28 -4.47
C GLU A 311 -20.01 8.89 -4.04
N PRO A 312 -19.12 7.89 -3.84
CA PRO A 312 -19.51 6.58 -3.34
C PRO A 312 -19.90 6.65 -1.85
N LEU A 313 -20.68 5.66 -1.40
CA LEU A 313 -21.02 5.49 0.00
C LEU A 313 -19.79 5.23 0.87
N TYR A 314 -18.86 4.45 0.32
CA TYR A 314 -17.54 4.18 0.86
C TYR A 314 -16.67 3.55 -0.22
N THR A 315 -15.36 3.50 0.02
CA THR A 315 -14.37 2.80 -0.81
C THR A 315 -13.63 1.74 0.00
N ILE A 316 -13.68 0.49 -0.43
CA ILE A 316 -12.85 -0.61 0.12
C ILE A 316 -11.62 -0.79 -0.76
N ALA A 317 -10.42 -0.76 -0.18
CA ALA A 317 -9.22 -1.20 -0.89
C ALA A 317 -8.96 -2.69 -0.66
N THR A 318 -8.58 -3.42 -1.70
CA THR A 318 -8.27 -4.84 -1.60
C THR A 318 -7.09 -5.27 -2.44
N GLY A 319 -6.29 -6.18 -1.90
CA GLY A 319 -5.13 -6.72 -2.59
C GLY A 319 -4.33 -7.68 -1.74
N VAL A 320 -3.56 -8.53 -2.40
CA VAL A 320 -2.72 -9.55 -1.78
C VAL A 320 -1.25 -9.21 -1.98
N SER A 321 -0.38 -9.52 -1.01
CA SER A 321 1.07 -9.34 -1.13
C SER A 321 1.46 -7.87 -1.42
N GLY A 322 2.00 -7.57 -2.61
CA GLY A 322 2.15 -6.24 -3.20
C GLY A 322 0.96 -5.31 -2.96
N GLY A 323 -0.26 -5.83 -3.14
CA GLY A 323 -1.48 -5.07 -2.92
C GLY A 323 -1.73 -4.66 -1.47
N SER A 324 -1.17 -5.40 -0.50
CA SER A 324 -1.35 -5.10 0.93
C SER A 324 -0.50 -3.91 1.39
N TYR A 325 0.72 -3.73 0.88
CA TYR A 325 1.56 -2.57 1.23
C TYR A 325 0.84 -1.27 0.89
N GLN A 326 0.35 -1.18 -0.35
CA GLN A 326 -0.29 0.01 -0.88
C GLN A 326 -1.60 0.32 -0.14
N SER A 327 -2.40 -0.70 0.22
CA SER A 327 -3.58 -0.50 1.06
C SER A 327 -3.22 0.06 2.45
N HIS A 328 -2.27 -0.56 3.16
CA HIS A 328 -1.87 -0.08 4.49
C HIS A 328 -1.25 1.32 4.44
N GLN A 329 -0.27 1.53 3.56
CA GLN A 329 0.48 2.78 3.50
C GLN A 329 -0.38 3.94 2.99
N THR A 330 -1.31 3.70 2.04
CA THR A 330 -2.26 4.73 1.60
C THR A 330 -3.25 5.05 2.71
N ALA A 331 -3.85 4.02 3.35
CA ALA A 331 -4.82 4.23 4.42
C ALA A 331 -4.21 4.96 5.62
N ASP A 332 -2.95 4.67 5.98
CA ASP A 332 -2.27 5.31 7.10
C ASP A 332 -1.83 6.74 6.78
N ASN A 333 -1.20 6.95 5.62
CA ASN A 333 -0.60 8.24 5.27
C ASN A 333 -1.59 9.22 4.63
N TYR A 334 -2.67 8.75 4.00
CA TYR A 334 -3.66 9.54 3.26
C TYR A 334 -5.10 9.14 3.65
N PRO A 335 -5.52 9.38 4.92
CA PRO A 335 -6.82 8.96 5.42
C PRO A 335 -7.99 9.55 4.63
N GLY A 336 -8.99 8.71 4.32
CA GLY A 336 -10.17 9.06 3.53
C GLY A 336 -10.08 8.67 2.04
N VAL A 337 -8.90 8.24 1.58
CA VAL A 337 -8.78 7.59 0.26
C VAL A 337 -9.51 6.23 0.29
N PHE A 338 -9.33 5.47 1.36
CA PHE A 338 -10.08 4.24 1.65
C PHE A 338 -10.81 4.39 2.98
N ASP A 339 -12.03 3.85 3.04
CA ASP A 339 -12.85 3.82 4.26
C ASP A 339 -12.64 2.52 5.03
N GLY A 340 -12.22 1.45 4.35
CA GLY A 340 -11.84 0.16 4.94
C GLY A 340 -10.90 -0.61 4.00
N ILE A 341 -10.11 -1.54 4.54
CA ILE A 341 -9.19 -2.37 3.75
C ILE A 341 -9.39 -3.86 4.02
N ILE A 342 -9.41 -4.65 2.94
CA ILE A 342 -9.41 -6.12 2.98
C ILE A 342 -8.14 -6.60 2.29
N VAL A 343 -7.14 -6.96 3.08
CA VAL A 343 -5.79 -7.28 2.60
C VAL A 343 -5.49 -8.76 2.83
N GLY A 344 -4.66 -9.35 1.98
CA GLY A 344 -4.23 -10.73 2.19
C GLY A 344 -2.76 -11.00 1.98
N LEU A 345 -2.27 -12.07 2.62
CA LEU A 345 -0.83 -12.39 2.69
C LEU A 345 -0.01 -11.13 2.99
N SER A 346 -0.44 -10.43 4.05
CA SER A 346 -0.14 -9.03 4.24
C SER A 346 1.30 -8.74 4.63
N PHE A 347 1.69 -7.51 4.36
CA PHE A 347 2.91 -6.89 4.83
C PHE A 347 2.62 -5.45 5.29
N PRO A 348 3.32 -4.93 6.32
CA PRO A 348 3.13 -3.54 6.76
C PRO A 348 3.62 -2.51 5.73
N ASP A 349 4.83 -2.69 5.19
CA ASP A 349 5.43 -1.82 4.18
C ASP A 349 6.58 -2.52 3.46
N VAL A 350 6.99 -2.02 2.29
CA VAL A 350 8.07 -2.61 1.48
C VAL A 350 9.41 -2.60 2.21
N THR A 351 9.75 -1.49 2.86
CA THR A 351 11.11 -1.27 3.40
C THR A 351 11.44 -2.22 4.54
N SER A 352 10.59 -2.27 5.54
CA SER A 352 10.90 -3.00 6.75
C SER A 352 10.57 -4.49 6.65
N SER A 353 9.42 -4.85 6.08
CA SER A 353 8.97 -6.24 6.06
C SER A 353 9.65 -7.07 4.98
N THR A 354 9.88 -6.45 3.81
CA THR A 354 10.45 -7.13 2.64
C THR A 354 11.94 -6.89 2.57
N ILE A 355 12.38 -5.64 2.41
CA ILE A 355 13.78 -5.32 2.11
C ILE A 355 14.72 -5.86 3.18
N PHE A 356 14.45 -5.58 4.47
CA PHE A 356 15.31 -6.05 5.56
C PHE A 356 15.45 -7.58 5.56
N THR A 357 14.32 -8.27 5.51
CA THR A 357 14.28 -9.73 5.54
C THR A 357 15.07 -10.33 4.36
N VAL A 358 14.84 -9.85 3.13
CA VAL A 358 15.56 -10.40 1.97
C VAL A 358 17.04 -10.04 1.95
N SER A 359 17.42 -8.84 2.39
CA SER A 359 18.83 -8.44 2.47
C SER A 359 19.58 -9.28 3.48
N ASP A 360 18.97 -9.55 4.64
CA ASP A 360 19.55 -10.39 5.68
C ASP A 360 19.65 -11.85 5.20
N SER A 361 18.63 -12.36 4.50
CA SER A 361 18.68 -13.68 3.87
C SER A 361 19.81 -13.79 2.83
N ARG A 362 20.05 -12.75 2.00
CA ARG A 362 21.15 -12.76 1.03
C ARG A 362 22.52 -12.78 1.70
N LEU A 363 22.70 -12.06 2.81
CA LEU A 363 23.93 -12.16 3.61
C LEU A 363 24.13 -13.56 4.20
N LEU A 364 23.10 -14.13 4.83
CA LEU A 364 23.16 -15.47 5.41
C LEU A 364 23.42 -16.54 4.36
N HIS A 365 22.72 -16.47 3.23
CA HIS A 365 22.89 -17.41 2.12
C HIS A 365 24.32 -17.37 1.59
N HIS A 366 24.88 -16.18 1.35
CA HIS A 366 26.27 -16.03 0.93
C HIS A 366 27.25 -16.58 1.96
N PHE A 367 27.03 -16.30 3.25
CA PHE A 367 27.89 -16.82 4.30
C PHE A 367 27.90 -18.36 4.34
N PHE A 368 26.73 -19.00 4.29
CA PHE A 368 26.62 -20.46 4.38
C PHE A 368 27.07 -21.19 3.12
N THR A 369 27.08 -20.55 1.96
CA THR A 369 27.41 -21.21 0.69
C THR A 369 28.79 -20.84 0.14
N GLN A 370 29.29 -19.63 0.41
CA GLN A 370 30.53 -19.11 -0.16
C GLN A 370 31.60 -18.81 0.90
N THR A 371 31.23 -18.13 1.99
CA THR A 371 32.21 -17.68 2.99
C THR A 371 32.68 -18.79 3.92
N SER A 372 31.75 -19.60 4.40
CA SER A 372 32.03 -20.69 5.35
C SER A 372 31.15 -21.90 5.06
N PRO A 373 31.30 -22.55 3.90
CA PRO A 373 30.56 -23.77 3.59
C PRO A 373 30.83 -24.85 4.63
N GLU A 374 29.81 -25.68 4.90
CA GLU A 374 29.85 -26.86 5.79
C GLU A 374 30.08 -26.58 7.29
N SER A 375 30.23 -25.31 7.72
CA SER A 375 30.46 -25.00 9.15
C SER A 375 29.18 -24.97 10.01
N PHE A 376 28.00 -25.01 9.37
CA PHE A 376 26.68 -25.09 10.01
C PHE A 376 25.85 -26.18 9.32
N THR A 377 25.17 -27.01 10.11
CA THR A 377 24.14 -27.91 9.57
C THR A 377 22.93 -27.11 9.08
N GLU A 378 22.12 -27.69 8.17
CA GLU A 378 20.89 -27.03 7.69
C GLU A 378 19.98 -26.58 8.84
N GLU A 379 19.84 -27.41 9.88
CA GLU A 379 19.05 -27.08 11.07
C GLU A 379 19.62 -25.87 11.82
N GLN A 380 20.95 -25.79 11.94
CA GLN A 380 21.61 -24.63 12.54
C GLN A 380 21.46 -23.36 11.69
N GLN A 381 21.58 -23.48 10.36
CA GLN A 381 21.34 -22.37 9.43
C GLN A 381 19.90 -21.86 9.55
N ARG A 382 18.93 -22.78 9.63
CA ARG A 382 17.51 -22.49 9.82
C ARG A 382 17.26 -21.79 11.16
N ALA A 383 17.89 -22.24 12.24
CA ALA A 383 17.82 -21.59 13.55
C ALA A 383 18.40 -20.17 13.54
N VAL A 384 19.53 -19.96 12.84
CA VAL A 384 20.14 -18.63 12.66
C VAL A 384 19.24 -17.69 11.85
N ALA A 385 18.59 -18.19 10.80
CA ALA A 385 17.70 -17.40 9.97
C ALA A 385 16.33 -17.13 10.60
N GLY A 386 15.87 -18.04 11.49
CA GLY A 386 14.58 -17.93 12.17
C GLY A 386 13.38 -18.46 11.39
N PHE A 387 13.61 -18.94 10.16
CA PHE A 387 12.56 -19.43 9.27
C PHE A 387 12.05 -20.83 9.65
N LYS A 388 10.81 -21.13 9.24
CA LYS A 388 10.23 -22.46 9.40
C LYS A 388 10.92 -23.51 8.53
N VAL A 389 11.20 -23.17 7.27
CA VAL A 389 11.81 -24.04 6.26
C VAL A 389 13.19 -23.49 5.93
N TRP A 390 14.19 -24.36 5.83
CA TRP A 390 15.57 -23.97 5.53
C TRP A 390 15.70 -23.33 4.14
N ASP A 391 14.98 -23.86 3.13
CA ASP A 391 14.96 -23.33 1.76
C ASP A 391 14.58 -21.85 1.66
N SER A 392 13.84 -21.32 2.65
CA SER A 392 13.52 -19.90 2.72
C SER A 392 14.76 -19.00 2.73
N ILE A 393 15.90 -19.49 3.22
CA ILE A 393 17.17 -18.72 3.20
C ILE A 393 17.56 -18.39 1.76
N ALA A 394 17.60 -19.41 0.89
CA ALA A 394 17.93 -19.22 -0.51
C ALA A 394 16.81 -18.46 -1.24
N ASN A 395 15.55 -18.85 -1.04
CA ASN A 395 14.40 -18.21 -1.70
C ASN A 395 14.35 -16.69 -1.46
N LEU A 396 14.42 -16.27 -0.19
CA LEU A 396 14.36 -14.86 0.17
C LEU A 396 15.65 -14.12 -0.23
N ALA A 397 16.81 -14.79 -0.25
CA ALA A 397 18.04 -14.21 -0.78
C ALA A 397 17.88 -13.77 -2.24
N ARG A 398 17.23 -14.59 -3.08
CA ARG A 398 16.91 -14.24 -4.47
C ARG A 398 16.03 -13.00 -4.57
N GLY A 399 15.09 -12.85 -3.64
CA GLY A 399 14.26 -11.65 -3.51
C GLY A 399 15.06 -10.35 -3.36
N ALA A 400 16.26 -10.37 -2.77
CA ALA A 400 17.08 -9.17 -2.59
C ALA A 400 17.62 -8.57 -3.90
N ALA A 401 17.40 -9.23 -5.04
CA ALA A 401 17.74 -8.69 -6.34
C ALA A 401 16.97 -7.39 -6.71
N ARG A 402 15.85 -7.08 -6.04
CA ARG A 402 15.19 -5.75 -6.13
C ARG A 402 15.99 -4.58 -5.55
N LEU A 403 17.08 -4.87 -4.85
CA LEU A 403 18.01 -3.90 -4.28
C LEU A 403 19.25 -3.73 -5.16
N ASP A 404 19.46 -4.64 -6.11
CA ASP A 404 20.67 -4.80 -6.89
C ASP A 404 20.52 -4.04 -8.21
N PRO A 405 21.31 -2.99 -8.46
CA PRO A 405 21.19 -2.19 -9.67
C PRO A 405 21.86 -2.85 -10.88
N ILE A 406 22.61 -3.94 -10.69
CA ILE A 406 23.45 -4.55 -11.72
C ILE A 406 22.75 -5.74 -12.35
N TYR A 407 22.63 -5.69 -13.68
CA TYR A 407 22.20 -6.83 -14.46
C TYR A 407 23.38 -7.76 -14.81
N THR A 408 23.34 -9.00 -14.34
CA THR A 408 24.30 -10.08 -14.66
C THR A 408 23.80 -10.99 -15.80
N PRO A 409 24.36 -10.93 -17.02
CA PRO A 409 23.94 -11.78 -18.13
C PRO A 409 24.11 -13.28 -17.83
N GLY A 410 23.09 -14.08 -18.12
CA GLY A 410 23.09 -15.53 -17.91
C GLY A 410 22.92 -15.97 -16.45
N GLY A 411 22.59 -15.05 -15.54
CA GLY A 411 22.12 -15.39 -14.20
C GLY A 411 20.72 -16.00 -14.22
N GLU A 412 20.36 -16.70 -13.15
CA GLU A 412 18.99 -17.19 -12.98
C GLU A 412 18.02 -16.02 -12.84
N ALA A 413 16.86 -16.09 -13.50
CA ALA A 413 15.89 -14.99 -13.53
C ALA A 413 15.44 -14.57 -12.13
N GLU A 414 15.39 -15.49 -11.16
CA GLU A 414 15.02 -15.16 -9.79
C GLU A 414 16.12 -14.38 -9.03
N GLU A 415 17.38 -14.43 -9.45
CA GLU A 415 18.54 -13.79 -8.80
C GLU A 415 18.98 -12.48 -9.45
N GLN A 416 18.30 -12.11 -10.53
CA GLN A 416 18.74 -11.09 -11.46
C GLN A 416 18.55 -9.68 -10.89
N GLY A 417 19.65 -8.96 -10.62
CA GLY A 417 19.63 -7.52 -10.37
C GLY A 417 19.38 -6.72 -11.66
N GLY A 418 19.12 -5.41 -11.52
CA GLY A 418 18.98 -4.48 -12.63
C GLY A 418 17.84 -4.81 -13.60
N GLU A 419 16.88 -5.64 -13.16
CA GLU A 419 15.75 -6.09 -13.96
C GLU A 419 14.89 -4.91 -14.37
N VAL A 420 14.58 -4.83 -15.66
CA VAL A 420 13.51 -3.99 -16.19
C VAL A 420 12.62 -4.87 -17.04
N SER A 421 11.30 -4.75 -16.89
CA SER A 421 10.34 -5.56 -17.65
C SER A 421 10.12 -5.06 -19.09
N VAL A 422 10.60 -3.86 -19.40
CA VAL A 422 10.51 -3.26 -20.74
C VAL A 422 11.81 -3.46 -21.52
N ALA A 423 11.73 -4.14 -22.67
CA ALA A 423 12.87 -4.37 -23.57
C ALA A 423 13.59 -3.06 -23.99
N ALA A 424 12.84 -1.98 -24.21
CA ALA A 424 13.39 -0.67 -24.59
C ALA A 424 14.24 0.01 -23.48
N LEU A 425 14.16 -0.48 -22.23
CA LEU A 425 14.95 0.04 -21.11
C LEU A 425 16.25 -0.75 -20.90
N GLU A 426 16.43 -1.91 -21.55
CA GLU A 426 17.57 -2.80 -21.29
C GLU A 426 18.91 -2.16 -21.64
N ASP A 427 19.01 -1.54 -22.82
CA ASP A 427 20.21 -0.82 -23.27
C ASP A 427 20.50 0.46 -22.47
N ARG A 428 19.53 0.88 -21.64
CA ARG A 428 19.62 2.08 -20.81
C ARG A 428 19.97 1.76 -19.36
N ARG A 429 20.05 0.49 -18.97
CA ARG A 429 20.37 0.06 -17.61
C ARG A 429 21.68 0.66 -17.12
N TYR A 430 21.72 0.98 -15.84
CA TYR A 430 22.97 1.29 -15.15
C TYR A 430 23.93 0.09 -15.23
N SER A 431 25.21 0.40 -15.47
CA SER A 431 26.30 -0.55 -15.38
C SER A 431 27.60 0.20 -15.11
N ARG A 432 28.69 -0.53 -14.85
CA ARG A 432 30.03 0.09 -14.74
C ARG A 432 30.49 0.79 -16.03
N SER A 433 29.93 0.44 -17.18
CA SER A 433 30.21 1.13 -18.47
C SER A 433 29.16 2.19 -18.81
N ASN A 434 28.04 2.23 -18.10
CA ASN A 434 26.96 3.19 -18.26
C ASN A 434 26.50 3.71 -16.89
N GLU A 435 27.35 4.53 -16.26
CA GLU A 435 27.09 5.08 -14.93
C GLU A 435 25.90 6.06 -14.89
N ASN A 436 25.47 6.55 -16.06
CA ASN A 436 24.32 7.42 -16.23
C ASN A 436 23.02 6.67 -16.53
N GLY A 437 23.07 5.34 -16.58
CA GLY A 437 21.91 4.50 -16.87
C GLY A 437 20.86 4.48 -15.77
N VAL A 438 19.75 3.84 -16.09
CA VAL A 438 18.60 3.61 -15.22
C VAL A 438 19.00 2.63 -14.12
N ARG A 439 18.98 3.09 -12.86
CA ARG A 439 19.18 2.22 -11.70
C ARG A 439 17.84 1.60 -11.31
N ALA A 440 17.69 0.31 -11.57
CA ALA A 440 16.47 -0.45 -11.36
C ALA A 440 16.42 -1.05 -9.93
N THR A 441 16.34 -0.18 -8.91
CA THR A 441 16.21 -0.60 -7.52
C THR A 441 15.02 0.08 -6.86
N VAL A 442 14.46 -0.56 -5.83
CA VAL A 442 13.38 0.02 -5.02
C VAL A 442 13.75 1.37 -4.39
N TYR A 443 15.04 1.61 -4.10
CA TYR A 443 15.49 2.88 -3.53
C TYR A 443 15.54 3.99 -4.58
N ASP A 444 16.08 3.68 -5.77
CA ASP A 444 16.14 4.62 -6.89
C ASP A 444 14.72 4.96 -7.39
N HIS A 445 13.80 4.00 -7.34
CA HIS A 445 12.36 4.19 -7.58
C HIS A 445 11.68 5.05 -6.50
N THR A 446 12.28 5.20 -5.32
CA THR A 446 11.77 5.99 -4.17
C THR A 446 12.62 7.26 -3.93
N VAL A 447 13.38 7.70 -4.94
CA VAL A 447 14.37 8.79 -4.81
C VAL A 447 13.76 10.12 -4.35
N ASN A 448 12.51 10.42 -4.70
CA ASN A 448 11.85 11.65 -4.27
C ASN A 448 11.71 11.74 -2.74
N VAL A 449 11.63 10.59 -2.06
CA VAL A 449 11.62 10.52 -0.59
C VAL A 449 13.06 10.52 -0.06
N TYR A 450 13.86 9.51 -0.43
CA TYR A 450 15.16 9.28 0.21
C TYR A 450 16.24 10.28 -0.23
N GLY A 451 16.07 10.92 -1.38
CA GLY A 451 17.06 11.79 -2.00
C GLY A 451 18.25 11.01 -2.55
N LEU A 452 19.18 11.75 -3.16
CA LEU A 452 20.41 11.21 -3.74
C LEU A 452 21.55 11.22 -2.72
N VAL A 453 22.45 10.24 -2.86
CA VAL A 453 23.78 10.31 -2.25
C VAL A 453 24.55 11.47 -2.93
N PRO A 454 25.22 12.36 -2.17
CA PRO A 454 25.91 13.52 -2.73
C PRO A 454 26.86 13.13 -3.87
N ASP A 455 26.86 13.93 -4.94
CA ASP A 455 27.72 13.77 -6.13
C ASP A 455 27.53 12.45 -6.90
N THR A 456 26.44 11.71 -6.65
CA THR A 456 26.10 10.48 -7.38
C THR A 456 24.66 10.50 -7.90
N ARG A 457 24.31 9.48 -8.70
CA ARG A 457 22.93 9.21 -9.16
C ARG A 457 22.21 8.12 -8.35
N ALA A 458 22.86 7.57 -7.33
CA ALA A 458 22.26 6.54 -6.50
C ALA A 458 21.38 7.17 -5.43
N ALA A 459 20.18 6.62 -5.24
CA ALA A 459 19.36 6.96 -4.09
C ALA A 459 20.03 6.58 -2.77
N ARG A 460 19.69 7.35 -1.73
CA ARG A 460 20.00 6.98 -0.35
C ARG A 460 19.19 5.75 0.07
N ARG A 461 19.70 4.97 1.02
CA ARG A 461 19.17 3.68 1.45
C ARG A 461 18.91 3.68 2.95
N PRO A 462 17.66 3.47 3.39
CA PRO A 462 17.36 3.13 4.78
C PRO A 462 17.67 1.64 5.03
N LEU A 463 18.95 1.23 5.00
CA LEU A 463 19.35 -0.17 5.18
C LEU A 463 20.64 -0.27 6.02
N ASP A 464 20.58 -0.95 7.16
CA ASP A 464 21.66 -1.06 8.14
C ASP A 464 21.87 -2.49 8.64
N ASN A 465 23.11 -2.96 8.77
CA ASN A 465 23.41 -4.18 9.52
C ASN A 465 24.59 -4.06 10.49
N GLU A 466 24.97 -2.83 10.85
CA GLU A 466 26.19 -2.53 11.62
C GLU A 466 26.21 -3.24 12.97
N GLY A 467 25.14 -3.12 13.75
CA GLY A 467 25.03 -3.71 15.09
C GLY A 467 24.31 -5.05 15.16
N VAL A 468 23.89 -5.62 14.03
CA VAL A 468 23.00 -6.79 14.00
C VAL A 468 23.78 -8.06 14.34
N GLN A 469 23.35 -8.75 15.40
CA GLN A 469 23.94 -9.99 15.88
C GLN A 469 23.22 -11.22 15.31
N TYR A 470 23.55 -11.61 14.07
CA TYR A 470 22.92 -12.75 13.41
C TYR A 470 23.12 -14.04 14.24
N GLY A 471 22.05 -14.80 14.45
CA GLY A 471 22.08 -16.04 15.23
C GLY A 471 22.08 -15.87 16.75
N LEU A 472 21.81 -14.67 17.29
CA LEU A 472 21.83 -14.44 18.75
C LEU A 472 20.89 -15.37 19.52
N ALA A 473 19.63 -15.50 19.09
CA ALA A 473 18.71 -16.43 19.75
C ALA A 473 19.16 -17.89 19.60
N ALA A 474 19.70 -18.27 18.43
CA ALA A 474 20.23 -19.61 18.20
C ALA A 474 21.41 -19.94 19.13
N LEU A 475 22.29 -18.97 19.39
CA LEU A 475 23.37 -19.10 20.37
C LEU A 475 22.79 -19.30 21.78
N ASN A 476 21.86 -18.42 22.17
CA ASN A 476 21.28 -18.44 23.52
C ASN A 476 20.43 -19.69 23.79
N ASN A 477 19.90 -20.33 22.74
CA ASN A 477 19.19 -21.60 22.80
C ASN A 477 20.13 -22.82 22.75
N GLY A 478 21.44 -22.62 22.53
CA GLY A 478 22.41 -23.71 22.39
C GLY A 478 22.34 -24.45 21.05
N GLU A 479 21.66 -23.88 20.05
CA GLU A 479 21.54 -24.46 18.70
C GLU A 479 22.86 -24.29 17.91
N ILE A 480 23.62 -23.23 18.19
CA ILE A 480 24.96 -22.98 17.65
C ILE A 480 25.96 -22.73 18.78
N SER A 481 27.23 -23.04 18.53
CA SER A 481 28.32 -22.79 19.49
C SER A 481 28.76 -21.32 19.51
N VAL A 482 29.46 -20.92 20.59
CA VAL A 482 30.12 -19.60 20.69
C VAL A 482 31.05 -19.37 19.50
N ARG A 483 31.84 -20.37 19.10
CA ARG A 483 32.74 -20.29 17.95
C ARG A 483 31.98 -20.00 16.66
N GLN A 484 30.92 -20.76 16.38
CA GLN A 484 30.05 -20.56 15.23
C GLN A 484 29.46 -19.14 15.21
N PHE A 485 28.96 -18.65 16.34
CA PHE A 485 28.40 -17.30 16.45
C PHE A 485 29.44 -16.20 16.17
N LEU A 486 30.66 -16.35 16.68
CA LEU A 486 31.77 -15.41 16.43
C LEU A 486 32.23 -15.45 14.97
N ASP A 487 32.36 -16.64 14.38
CA ASP A 487 32.74 -16.79 12.97
C ASP A 487 31.70 -16.20 12.01
N LEU A 488 30.41 -16.45 12.28
CA LEU A 488 29.31 -15.84 11.55
C LEU A 488 29.41 -14.32 11.60
N ASN A 489 29.43 -13.73 12.80
CA ASN A 489 29.34 -12.28 12.92
C ASN A 489 30.63 -11.54 12.51
N ARG A 490 31.80 -12.21 12.50
CA ARG A 490 33.05 -11.66 11.96
C ARG A 490 33.03 -11.57 10.43
N SER A 491 32.47 -12.57 9.76
CA SER A 491 32.65 -12.75 8.32
C SER A 491 31.36 -12.54 7.49
N ILE A 492 30.23 -12.21 8.12
CA ILE A 492 28.96 -11.95 7.43
C ILE A 492 29.03 -10.74 6.48
N GLY A 493 29.81 -9.72 6.86
CA GLY A 493 30.00 -8.50 6.06
C GLY A 493 28.72 -7.71 5.80
N GLY A 494 28.68 -7.02 4.67
CA GLY A 494 27.59 -6.15 4.24
C GLY A 494 27.53 -5.98 2.72
N PHE A 495 26.89 -4.90 2.28
CA PHE A 495 26.70 -4.59 0.87
C PHE A 495 27.23 -3.20 0.52
N ASP A 496 27.97 -3.09 -0.58
CA ASP A 496 28.25 -1.79 -1.20
C ASP A 496 27.00 -1.20 -1.88
N ARG A 497 27.13 -0.09 -2.62
CA ARG A 497 26.00 0.57 -3.30
C ARG A 497 25.44 -0.19 -4.48
N ASP A 498 26.22 -1.10 -5.05
CA ASP A 498 25.83 -1.94 -6.17
C ASP A 498 25.51 -3.37 -5.68
N MET A 499 25.18 -3.51 -4.39
CA MET A 499 24.81 -4.78 -3.74
C MET A 499 25.88 -5.89 -3.82
N ASN A 500 27.15 -5.54 -4.07
CA ASN A 500 28.23 -6.51 -3.96
C ASN A 500 28.48 -6.81 -2.47
N HIS A 501 28.76 -8.07 -2.15
CA HIS A 501 29.20 -8.47 -0.82
C HIS A 501 30.58 -7.86 -0.51
N VAL A 502 30.68 -7.18 0.63
CA VAL A 502 31.94 -6.59 1.13
C VAL A 502 32.18 -7.01 2.58
N PRO A 503 33.45 -7.07 3.04
CA PRO A 503 33.76 -7.44 4.43
C PRO A 503 33.17 -6.49 5.48
N GLU A 504 32.97 -5.23 5.13
CA GLU A 504 32.41 -4.21 6.00
C GLU A 504 30.89 -4.33 6.11
N ARG A 505 30.36 -4.21 7.32
CA ARG A 505 28.92 -4.07 7.53
C ARG A 505 28.42 -2.76 6.94
N HIS A 506 27.27 -2.81 6.27
CA HIS A 506 26.67 -1.64 5.66
C HIS A 506 25.93 -0.80 6.70
N GLN A 507 25.99 0.52 6.54
CA GLN A 507 25.27 1.48 7.36
C GLN A 507 24.16 2.13 6.54
N SER A 508 23.05 2.41 7.21
CA SER A 508 21.97 3.19 6.61
C SER A 508 22.39 4.64 6.40
N ASP A 509 21.94 5.26 5.30
CA ASP A 509 22.07 6.71 5.17
C ASP A 509 21.22 7.39 6.24
N PRO A 510 21.79 8.19 7.17
CA PRO A 510 21.04 8.73 8.30
C PRO A 510 19.81 9.53 7.88
N GLU A 511 19.94 10.27 6.78
CA GLU A 511 18.83 11.03 6.21
C GLU A 511 17.74 10.10 5.65
N ALA A 512 18.08 9.01 4.94
CA ALA A 512 17.07 8.11 4.42
C ALA A 512 16.33 7.35 5.54
N ALA A 513 17.03 6.94 6.61
CA ALA A 513 16.40 6.35 7.79
C ALA A 513 15.36 7.31 8.40
N ARG A 514 15.78 8.56 8.65
CA ARG A 514 14.92 9.62 9.18
C ARG A 514 13.71 9.84 8.28
N ARG A 515 13.93 10.03 6.97
CA ARG A 515 12.86 10.29 5.99
C ARG A 515 11.89 9.13 5.86
N ALA A 516 12.37 7.88 5.92
CA ALA A 516 11.52 6.70 5.84
C ALA A 516 10.48 6.68 6.97
N ILE A 517 10.87 7.08 8.19
CA ILE A 517 9.99 7.15 9.35
C ILE A 517 9.10 8.39 9.29
N GLU A 518 9.67 9.58 9.06
CA GLU A 518 8.93 10.86 9.04
C GLU A 518 7.80 10.89 8.01
N SER A 519 7.99 10.22 6.86
CA SER A 519 7.03 10.18 5.76
C SER A 519 6.12 8.95 5.74
N GLY A 520 6.25 8.05 6.72
CA GLY A 520 5.47 6.81 6.80
C GLY A 520 5.76 5.79 5.70
N ARG A 521 6.98 5.79 5.12
CA ARG A 521 7.46 4.67 4.29
C ARG A 521 7.81 3.44 5.13
N ILE A 522 8.14 3.66 6.40
CA ILE A 522 7.93 2.69 7.46
C ILE A 522 6.50 2.93 7.97
N LEU A 523 5.61 1.95 7.82
CA LEU A 523 4.21 2.09 8.24
C LEU A 523 4.13 2.47 9.72
N TYR A 524 3.34 3.47 10.08
CA TYR A 524 3.22 3.94 11.46
C TYR A 524 2.09 3.22 12.21
N GLY A 525 0.91 3.08 11.60
CA GLY A 525 -0.29 2.48 12.17
C GLY A 525 -1.11 3.40 13.07
N GLY A 526 -0.54 4.51 13.55
CA GLY A 526 -1.23 5.47 14.41
C GLY A 526 -1.88 6.65 13.69
N ALA A 527 -1.78 6.71 12.37
CA ALA A 527 -2.35 7.79 11.58
C ALA A 527 -3.72 7.36 11.06
N GLY A 528 -3.93 7.34 9.75
CA GLY A 528 -5.23 6.96 9.19
C GLY A 528 -5.65 5.52 9.51
N LEU A 529 -4.71 4.61 9.76
CA LEU A 529 -5.05 3.25 10.16
C LEU A 529 -5.65 3.16 11.57
N ALA A 530 -5.46 4.16 12.44
CA ALA A 530 -6.12 4.20 13.75
C ALA A 530 -7.66 4.21 13.61
N SER A 531 -8.15 4.79 12.52
CA SER A 531 -9.57 4.96 12.23
C SER A 531 -10.03 4.22 10.96
N THR A 532 -9.31 3.18 10.55
CA THR A 532 -9.66 2.36 9.37
C THR A 532 -9.96 0.93 9.82
N PRO A 533 -11.13 0.36 9.49
CA PRO A 533 -11.38 -1.07 9.56
C PRO A 533 -10.40 -1.88 8.68
N VAL A 534 -9.72 -2.84 9.27
CA VAL A 534 -8.75 -3.72 8.59
C VAL A 534 -9.18 -5.18 8.78
N ILE A 535 -9.48 -5.85 7.67
CA ILE A 535 -9.60 -7.31 7.62
C ILE A 535 -8.36 -7.84 6.91
N ASP A 536 -7.55 -8.62 7.63
CA ASP A 536 -6.36 -9.28 7.13
C ASP A 536 -6.62 -10.79 7.05
N TYR A 537 -6.56 -11.35 5.84
CA TYR A 537 -6.82 -12.76 5.60
C TYR A 537 -5.64 -13.45 4.93
N ARG A 538 -5.41 -14.74 5.23
CA ARG A 538 -4.30 -15.43 4.58
C ARG A 538 -4.36 -16.94 4.59
N THR A 539 -3.74 -17.51 3.57
CA THR A 539 -3.26 -18.89 3.58
C THR A 539 -1.93 -18.95 4.34
N TYR A 540 -1.68 -20.06 5.04
CA TYR A 540 -0.43 -20.26 5.78
C TYR A 540 0.69 -20.68 4.84
N MET A 541 1.71 -19.81 4.69
CA MET A 541 2.80 -19.99 3.72
C MET A 541 4.15 -20.33 4.38
N ASP A 542 4.30 -20.18 5.70
CA ASP A 542 5.59 -20.42 6.37
C ASP A 542 6.10 -21.86 6.17
N ALA A 543 5.21 -22.84 6.02
CA ALA A 543 5.56 -24.25 5.83
C ALA A 543 5.69 -24.67 4.35
N ARG A 544 5.63 -23.73 3.40
CA ARG A 544 5.72 -24.05 1.97
C ARG A 544 7.10 -24.64 1.64
N GLU A 545 7.12 -25.77 0.93
CA GLU A 545 8.32 -26.36 0.36
C GLU A 545 9.02 -25.36 -0.57
N GLY A 546 10.36 -25.25 -0.50
CA GLY A 546 11.11 -24.24 -1.24
C GLY A 546 11.07 -22.83 -0.64
N GLY A 547 10.34 -22.63 0.46
CA GLY A 547 10.23 -21.34 1.16
C GLY A 547 9.28 -20.34 0.49
N ASP A 548 8.79 -19.38 1.27
CA ASP A 548 7.90 -18.32 0.78
C ASP A 548 8.11 -17.02 1.58
N ILE A 549 8.08 -15.88 0.90
CA ILE A 549 8.27 -14.56 1.50
C ILE A 549 7.05 -14.08 2.30
N HIS A 550 5.86 -14.65 2.05
CA HIS A 550 4.59 -14.28 2.69
C HIS A 550 4.49 -14.86 4.10
N MET A 551 5.46 -14.52 4.94
CA MET A 551 5.60 -15.06 6.28
C MET A 551 4.49 -14.57 7.22
N LEU A 552 4.09 -15.42 8.16
CA LEU A 552 2.99 -15.10 9.07
C LEU A 552 3.31 -13.91 9.98
N VAL A 553 4.59 -13.69 10.30
CA VAL A 553 5.04 -12.60 11.20
C VAL A 553 4.68 -11.19 10.71
N HIS A 554 4.49 -11.00 9.41
CA HIS A 554 4.22 -9.67 8.84
C HIS A 554 2.88 -9.10 9.31
N GLN A 555 1.83 -9.90 9.42
CA GLN A 555 0.53 -9.44 9.95
C GLN A 555 0.65 -9.02 11.44
N PHE A 556 1.48 -9.76 12.19
CA PHE A 556 1.73 -9.48 13.60
C PHE A 556 2.59 -8.24 13.79
N SER A 557 3.46 -7.94 12.83
CA SER A 557 4.21 -6.68 12.77
C SER A 557 3.26 -5.49 12.60
N THR A 558 2.31 -5.57 11.65
CA THR A 558 1.26 -4.55 11.47
C THR A 558 0.43 -4.36 12.75
N ARG A 559 -0.03 -5.45 13.37
CA ARG A 559 -0.80 -5.38 14.63
C ARG A 559 0.02 -4.81 15.79
N GLN A 560 1.30 -5.15 15.90
CA GLN A 560 2.16 -4.57 16.93
C GLN A 560 2.30 -3.06 16.75
N ARG A 561 2.37 -2.55 15.51
CA ARG A 561 2.41 -1.10 15.24
C ARG A 561 1.12 -0.40 15.63
N LEU A 562 -0.03 -0.99 15.28
CA LEU A 562 -1.35 -0.50 15.75
C LEU A 562 -1.41 -0.45 17.28
N ALA A 563 -0.99 -1.52 17.96
CA ALA A 563 -0.99 -1.58 19.41
C ALA A 563 -0.06 -0.53 20.04
N THR A 564 1.16 -0.37 19.50
CA THR A 564 2.14 0.59 19.99
C THR A 564 1.65 2.03 19.80
N ALA A 565 1.05 2.35 18.66
CA ALA A 565 0.66 3.71 18.33
C ALA A 565 -0.69 4.13 18.95
N ASN A 566 -1.65 3.21 19.03
CA ASN A 566 -3.03 3.51 19.43
C ASN A 566 -3.40 2.98 20.82
N GLY A 567 -2.58 2.07 21.39
CA GLY A 567 -2.89 1.36 22.63
C GLY A 567 -3.97 0.27 22.47
N HIS A 568 -4.44 0.04 21.25
CA HIS A 568 -5.58 -0.83 20.96
C HIS A 568 -5.49 -1.40 19.52
N THR A 569 -6.24 -2.45 19.20
CA THR A 569 -6.15 -3.17 17.90
C THR A 569 -7.49 -3.67 17.38
N GLU A 570 -8.60 -3.24 17.95
CA GLU A 570 -9.93 -3.77 17.69
C GLU A 570 -10.38 -3.52 16.24
N ASN A 571 -9.83 -2.48 15.61
CA ASN A 571 -10.05 -2.17 14.20
C ASN A 571 -9.32 -3.12 13.24
N HIS A 572 -8.49 -4.05 13.72
CA HIS A 572 -7.77 -5.03 12.91
C HIS A 572 -8.18 -6.47 13.25
N VAL A 573 -8.62 -7.22 12.26
CA VAL A 573 -9.08 -8.62 12.38
C VAL A 573 -8.23 -9.54 11.52
N MET A 574 -7.70 -10.61 12.11
CA MET A 574 -6.87 -11.61 11.42
C MET A 574 -7.63 -12.90 11.16
N GLN A 575 -7.56 -13.41 9.93
CA GLN A 575 -8.26 -14.60 9.45
C GLN A 575 -7.27 -15.55 8.76
N ILE A 576 -7.02 -16.75 9.32
CA ILE A 576 -5.93 -17.63 8.84
C ILE A 576 -6.44 -19.01 8.42
N GLY A 577 -6.07 -19.47 7.23
CA GLY A 577 -6.40 -20.82 6.75
C GLY A 577 -7.79 -20.95 6.12
N GLY A 578 -8.45 -19.83 5.84
CA GLY A 578 -9.72 -19.78 5.13
C GLY A 578 -9.63 -20.27 3.68
N ARG A 579 -10.79 -20.58 3.10
CA ARG A 579 -10.99 -20.87 1.68
C ARG A 579 -11.42 -19.56 1.02
N TRP A 580 -10.43 -18.82 0.56
CA TRP A 580 -10.57 -17.43 0.12
C TRP A 580 -11.16 -17.30 -1.28
N GLY A 581 -12.48 -17.33 -1.38
CA GLY A 581 -13.22 -17.02 -2.60
C GLY A 581 -14.63 -16.51 -2.30
N PHE A 582 -15.50 -16.58 -3.31
CA PHE A 582 -16.90 -16.18 -3.21
C PHE A 582 -17.88 -17.33 -3.49
N SER A 583 -17.38 -18.52 -3.86
CA SER A 583 -18.20 -19.69 -4.18
C SER A 583 -18.62 -20.45 -2.93
N GLU A 584 -19.62 -21.33 -3.04
CA GLU A 584 -20.01 -22.22 -1.94
C GLU A 584 -18.85 -23.10 -1.44
N GLN A 585 -17.92 -23.48 -2.33
CA GLN A 585 -16.76 -24.31 -1.97
C GLN A 585 -15.63 -23.50 -1.33
N SER A 586 -15.61 -22.19 -1.53
CA SER A 586 -14.62 -21.27 -0.97
C SER A 586 -15.30 -19.96 -0.60
N PRO A 587 -16.13 -19.90 0.45
CA PRO A 587 -17.04 -18.77 0.68
C PRO A 587 -16.42 -17.63 1.50
N ASP A 588 -15.25 -17.85 2.13
CA ASP A 588 -14.84 -17.03 3.26
C ASP A 588 -14.50 -15.59 2.86
N LEU A 589 -13.92 -15.36 1.68
CA LEU A 589 -13.63 -13.99 1.23
C LEU A 589 -14.92 -13.21 0.96
N GLY A 590 -15.91 -13.85 0.33
CA GLY A 590 -17.23 -13.28 0.13
C GLY A 590 -17.95 -12.92 1.44
N ALA A 591 -17.75 -13.71 2.49
CA ALA A 591 -18.25 -13.43 3.84
C ALA A 591 -17.51 -12.25 4.51
N LEU A 592 -16.20 -12.10 4.28
CA LEU A 592 -15.43 -10.96 4.78
C LEU A 592 -15.83 -9.65 4.11
N PHE A 593 -16.12 -9.66 2.80
CA PHE A 593 -16.67 -8.48 2.11
C PHE A 593 -18.04 -8.08 2.65
N GLY A 594 -18.92 -9.05 2.96
CA GLY A 594 -20.21 -8.77 3.60
C GLY A 594 -20.04 -8.15 4.99
N GLN A 595 -19.14 -8.68 5.81
CA GLN A 595 -18.88 -8.14 7.14
C GLN A 595 -18.21 -6.76 7.11
N MET A 596 -17.35 -6.47 6.12
CA MET A 596 -16.79 -5.15 5.92
C MET A 596 -17.87 -4.12 5.54
N ASP A 597 -18.80 -4.50 4.67
CA ASP A 597 -19.95 -3.67 4.31
C ASP A 597 -20.79 -3.32 5.56
N ASP A 598 -21.18 -4.32 6.35
CA ASP A 598 -21.92 -4.12 7.60
C ASP A 598 -21.19 -3.15 8.54
N TRP A 599 -19.86 -3.30 8.67
CA TRP A 599 -19.02 -2.45 9.50
C TRP A 599 -19.04 -0.99 9.02
N LEU A 600 -18.77 -0.76 7.73
CA LEU A 600 -18.71 0.58 7.14
C LEU A 600 -20.07 1.27 7.13
N MET A 601 -21.15 0.52 6.86
CA MET A 601 -22.50 1.05 6.91
C MET A 601 -22.93 1.39 8.34
N GLY A 602 -22.51 0.60 9.34
CA GLY A 602 -22.69 0.92 10.76
C GLY A 602 -22.03 2.27 11.12
N ILE A 603 -20.76 2.44 10.77
CA ILE A 603 -20.01 3.69 10.99
C ILE A 603 -20.68 4.87 10.30
N ARG A 604 -21.06 4.71 9.03
CA ARG A 604 -21.69 5.77 8.23
C ARG A 604 -23.06 6.20 8.78
N ASN A 605 -23.84 5.26 9.29
CA ASN A 605 -25.16 5.52 9.86
C ASN A 605 -25.09 6.10 11.27
N ASP A 606 -23.92 6.09 11.91
CA ASP A 606 -23.71 6.67 13.23
C ASP A 606 -23.66 8.20 13.20
N ARG A 607 -24.73 8.82 13.71
CA ARG A 607 -24.89 10.27 13.85
C ARG A 607 -24.43 10.82 15.20
N THR A 608 -23.83 10.01 16.06
CA THR A 608 -23.25 10.48 17.33
C THR A 608 -22.06 11.40 17.07
N ALA A 609 -21.72 12.21 18.08
CA ALA A 609 -20.57 13.11 18.06
C ALA A 609 -19.23 12.42 18.39
N SER A 610 -19.21 11.08 18.51
CA SER A 610 -17.99 10.31 18.75
C SER A 610 -16.99 10.50 17.61
N ASP A 611 -15.70 10.44 17.93
CA ASP A 611 -14.66 10.43 16.90
C ASP A 611 -14.73 9.14 16.04
N LEU A 612 -14.05 9.16 14.90
CA LEU A 612 -14.09 8.05 13.96
C LEU A 612 -13.44 6.78 14.53
N VAL A 613 -12.42 6.90 15.39
CA VAL A 613 -11.73 5.76 16.01
C VAL A 613 -12.71 4.99 16.89
N GLU A 614 -13.46 5.69 17.73
CA GLU A 614 -14.49 5.10 18.59
C GLU A 614 -15.64 4.52 17.77
N LYS A 615 -16.08 5.19 16.69
CA LYS A 615 -17.11 4.63 15.79
C LYS A 615 -16.64 3.34 15.13
N VAL A 616 -15.41 3.30 14.63
CA VAL A 616 -14.83 2.08 14.04
C VAL A 616 -14.85 0.94 15.04
N ARG A 617 -14.46 1.17 16.29
CA ARG A 617 -14.47 0.14 17.33
C ARG A 617 -15.88 -0.29 17.70
N ALA A 618 -16.81 0.66 17.82
CA ALA A 618 -18.19 0.41 18.24
C ALA A 618 -19.03 -0.34 17.18
N HIS A 619 -18.77 -0.12 15.89
CA HIS A 619 -19.55 -0.72 14.79
C HIS A 619 -18.93 -1.98 14.19
N LYS A 620 -17.85 -2.49 14.79
CA LYS A 620 -17.28 -3.77 14.38
C LYS A 620 -18.32 -4.90 14.54
N PRO A 621 -18.61 -5.70 13.49
CA PRO A 621 -19.56 -6.79 13.59
C PRO A 621 -19.16 -7.79 14.68
N ALA A 622 -20.11 -8.19 15.52
CA ALA A 622 -19.84 -9.05 16.67
C ALA A 622 -19.22 -10.42 16.31
N GLY A 623 -19.57 -10.97 15.13
CA GLY A 623 -19.00 -12.23 14.62
C GLY A 623 -17.66 -12.08 13.90
N LEU A 624 -17.23 -10.85 13.61
CA LEU A 624 -15.97 -10.54 12.94
C LEU A 624 -14.83 -10.47 13.97
N THR A 625 -14.51 -11.62 14.54
CA THR A 625 -13.39 -11.81 15.47
C THR A 625 -12.20 -12.42 14.76
N ASP A 626 -11.02 -12.31 15.37
CA ASP A 626 -9.87 -13.10 14.97
C ASP A 626 -10.22 -14.59 14.92
N ALA A 627 -9.88 -15.25 13.82
CA ALA A 627 -10.13 -16.67 13.69
C ALA A 627 -9.11 -17.38 12.80
N CYS A 628 -9.07 -18.70 12.94
CA CYS A 628 -8.41 -19.58 12.00
C CYS A 628 -9.31 -20.76 11.64
N TRP A 629 -8.99 -21.46 10.56
CA TRP A 629 -9.73 -22.64 10.14
C TRP A 629 -8.88 -23.89 10.35
N ARG A 630 -9.49 -24.92 10.90
CA ARG A 630 -8.96 -26.28 10.90
C ARG A 630 -9.64 -27.03 9.77
N GLU A 631 -8.86 -27.48 8.81
CA GLU A 631 -9.33 -28.46 7.83
C GLU A 631 -9.40 -29.85 8.49
N PRO A 632 -10.35 -30.72 8.08
CA PRO A 632 -10.43 -32.08 8.59
C PRO A 632 -9.15 -32.85 8.29
N GLU A 633 -8.69 -33.70 9.23
CA GLU A 633 -7.54 -34.56 9.00
C GLU A 633 -7.80 -35.46 7.78
N ALA A 634 -6.92 -35.42 6.79
CA ALA A 634 -7.04 -36.28 5.61
C ALA A 634 -6.92 -37.75 6.06
N PRO A 635 -7.86 -38.65 5.68
CA PRO A 635 -7.65 -40.07 5.84
C PRO A 635 -6.39 -40.48 5.05
N LEU A 636 -5.51 -41.26 5.69
CA LEU A 636 -4.33 -41.88 5.09
C LEU A 636 -4.74 -42.97 4.07
N SER A 637 -5.43 -42.62 2.99
CA SER A 637 -5.40 -43.41 1.76
C SER A 637 -5.74 -42.55 0.56
N GLU A 638 -4.76 -42.40 -0.33
CA GLU A 638 -4.98 -41.92 -1.69
C GLU A 638 -5.81 -42.97 -2.42
N THR A 639 -7.11 -42.72 -2.58
CA THR A 639 -7.88 -42.98 -3.80
C THR A 639 -9.36 -42.66 -3.53
N LYS A 640 -9.88 -41.70 -4.30
CA LYS A 640 -11.25 -41.13 -4.29
C LYS A 640 -11.41 -39.89 -3.41
N ARG A 641 -10.94 -38.76 -3.91
CA ARG A 641 -11.36 -37.43 -3.45
C ARG A 641 -12.83 -37.24 -3.91
N ALA A 642 -13.79 -37.44 -3.01
CA ALA A 642 -15.16 -36.97 -3.18
C ALA A 642 -15.18 -35.43 -3.08
N PRO A 643 -16.24 -34.72 -3.56
CA PRO A 643 -16.33 -33.27 -3.41
C PRO A 643 -16.21 -32.91 -1.93
N GLU A 644 -15.35 -31.94 -1.62
CA GLU A 644 -15.12 -31.42 -0.28
C GLU A 644 -16.43 -30.85 0.28
N THR A 645 -17.19 -31.67 1.02
CA THR A 645 -18.33 -31.17 1.78
C THR A 645 -17.82 -30.43 3.01
N ASP A 646 -18.59 -29.45 3.48
CA ASP A 646 -18.33 -28.62 4.69
C ASP A 646 -18.30 -29.45 6.01
N ALA A 647 -18.52 -30.77 5.91
CA ALA A 647 -18.53 -31.69 7.03
C ALA A 647 -17.10 -31.93 7.55
N GLY A 648 -16.71 -31.19 8.58
CA GLY A 648 -15.47 -31.43 9.35
C GLY A 648 -14.48 -30.27 9.34
N ARG A 649 -14.72 -29.23 8.55
CA ARG A 649 -13.98 -27.97 8.63
C ARG A 649 -14.49 -27.17 9.85
N GLN A 650 -13.58 -26.67 10.66
CA GLN A 650 -13.92 -25.95 11.89
C GLN A 650 -13.32 -24.55 11.88
N ARG A 651 -14.16 -23.50 12.01
CA ARG A 651 -13.71 -22.15 12.32
C ARG A 651 -13.47 -22.01 13.82
N LEU A 652 -12.27 -21.64 14.20
CA LEU A 652 -11.81 -21.44 15.58
C LEU A 652 -11.69 -19.94 15.83
N GLU A 653 -12.62 -19.37 16.60
CA GLU A 653 -12.57 -17.97 17.02
C GLU A 653 -11.62 -17.83 18.21
N GLN A 654 -10.42 -17.31 17.97
CA GLN A 654 -9.37 -17.15 18.97
C GLN A 654 -8.55 -15.90 18.65
N PRO A 655 -8.29 -15.02 19.64
CA PRO A 655 -7.34 -13.92 19.47
C PRO A 655 -5.99 -14.42 18.95
N GLN A 656 -5.49 -13.84 17.86
CA GLN A 656 -4.21 -14.24 17.28
C GLN A 656 -3.08 -13.41 17.89
N SER A 657 -2.03 -14.07 18.40
CA SER A 657 -0.79 -13.41 18.82
C SER A 657 0.45 -14.15 18.33
N TYR A 658 1.57 -13.43 18.20
CA TYR A 658 2.79 -13.95 17.60
C TYR A 658 3.37 -15.18 18.33
N ARG A 659 3.23 -15.25 19.66
CA ARG A 659 3.69 -16.39 20.48
C ARG A 659 2.52 -17.15 21.12
N ASP A 660 1.36 -17.15 20.45
CA ASP A 660 0.17 -17.83 20.95
C ASP A 660 0.40 -19.34 21.09
N SER A 661 -0.06 -19.90 22.21
CA SER A 661 -0.09 -21.34 22.47
C SER A 661 -1.50 -21.93 22.31
N GLY A 662 -2.47 -21.13 21.86
CA GLY A 662 -3.81 -21.55 21.50
C GLY A 662 -3.84 -22.53 20.32
N GLU A 663 -5.03 -22.99 19.95
CA GLU A 663 -5.20 -23.94 18.86
C GLU A 663 -4.78 -23.32 17.53
N CYS A 664 -5.13 -22.06 17.29
CA CYS A 664 -4.69 -21.34 16.09
C CYS A 664 -3.17 -21.15 16.04
N GLY A 665 -2.53 -20.74 17.14
CA GLY A 665 -1.07 -20.66 17.21
C GLY A 665 -0.35 -22.00 17.03
N THR A 666 -1.02 -23.11 17.37
CA THR A 666 -0.51 -24.47 17.15
C THR A 666 -0.65 -24.92 15.69
N LEU A 667 -1.79 -24.64 15.05
CA LEU A 667 -2.04 -24.95 13.64
C LEU A 667 -1.19 -24.08 12.71
N TYR A 668 -1.07 -22.80 13.03
CA TYR A 668 -0.46 -21.76 12.21
C TYR A 668 0.57 -20.98 13.03
N ARG A 669 1.65 -21.66 13.39
CA ARG A 669 2.73 -21.04 14.16
C ARG A 669 3.47 -20.00 13.33
N ALA A 670 3.63 -18.80 13.86
CA ALA A 670 4.46 -17.78 13.23
C ALA A 670 5.96 -18.05 13.49
N PHE A 671 6.78 -17.75 12.50
CA PHE A 671 8.24 -17.85 12.55
C PHE A 671 8.90 -16.48 12.39
N SER A 672 10.09 -16.34 12.97
CA SER A 672 10.83 -15.07 13.01
C SER A 672 11.59 -14.78 11.71
N THR A 673 12.06 -13.54 11.58
CA THR A 673 13.08 -13.14 10.58
C THR A 673 14.49 -13.16 11.18
N PRO A 674 15.55 -13.06 10.34
CA PRO A 674 16.93 -12.99 10.83
C PRO A 674 17.17 -11.84 11.84
N ARG A 675 16.55 -10.68 11.62
CA ARG A 675 16.61 -9.53 12.55
C ARG A 675 15.95 -9.82 13.88
N GLN A 676 14.81 -10.51 13.88
CA GLN A 676 14.13 -10.88 15.12
C GLN A 676 14.91 -11.95 15.90
N VAL A 677 15.60 -12.87 15.22
CA VAL A 677 16.58 -13.77 15.85
C VAL A 677 17.74 -12.98 16.48
N ALA A 678 18.12 -11.85 15.88
CA ALA A 678 19.10 -10.90 16.41
C ALA A 678 18.53 -9.94 17.49
N GLY A 679 17.28 -10.12 17.92
CA GLY A 679 16.65 -9.35 19.01
C GLY A 679 15.81 -8.14 18.58
N ALA A 680 15.62 -7.91 17.29
CA ALA A 680 14.76 -6.81 16.80
C ALA A 680 13.30 -6.97 17.27
N PRO A 681 12.55 -5.86 17.45
CA PRO A 681 11.18 -5.91 17.92
C PRO A 681 10.23 -6.55 16.91
N LEU A 682 9.09 -7.07 17.38
CA LEU A 682 8.04 -7.64 16.54
C LEU A 682 7.48 -6.63 15.52
N ALA A 683 7.41 -5.36 15.89
CA ALA A 683 6.96 -4.29 14.98
C ALA A 683 7.84 -4.18 13.73
N ASN A 684 9.11 -4.59 13.82
CA ASN A 684 10.08 -4.55 12.73
C ASN A 684 10.12 -3.17 12.07
N ASP A 685 10.17 -2.08 12.84
CA ASP A 685 10.06 -0.69 12.39
C ASP A 685 11.33 0.15 12.67
N VAL A 686 12.40 -0.51 13.12
CA VAL A 686 13.73 0.09 13.35
C VAL A 686 14.59 -0.11 12.11
N VAL A 687 14.95 0.99 11.45
CA VAL A 687 15.83 0.99 10.26
C VAL A 687 17.28 0.79 10.72
N ALA A 688 17.75 1.64 11.62
CA ALA A 688 19.07 1.62 12.21
C ALA A 688 18.96 1.71 13.72
N CYS A 689 19.47 0.70 14.43
CA CYS A 689 19.41 0.64 15.89
C CYS A 689 20.41 1.61 16.54
N HIS A 690 20.14 2.03 17.78
CA HIS A 690 21.21 2.56 18.63
C HIS A 690 22.26 1.47 18.89
N LEU A 691 23.54 1.84 18.97
CA LEU A 691 24.62 0.91 19.28
C LEU A 691 25.08 1.07 20.72
N ARG A 692 25.40 -0.05 21.36
CA ARG A 692 26.03 -0.10 22.69
C ARG A 692 27.11 -1.19 22.73
N PRO A 693 28.09 -1.11 23.64
CA PRO A 693 29.03 -2.21 23.84
C PRO A 693 28.28 -3.53 24.16
N PRO A 694 28.79 -4.69 23.72
CA PRO A 694 28.24 -5.98 24.12
C PRO A 694 28.43 -6.17 25.63
N TYR A 695 27.41 -6.68 26.33
CA TYR A 695 27.51 -7.05 27.73
C TYR A 695 27.36 -8.56 27.90
N ARG A 696 28.10 -9.16 28.83
CA ARG A 696 28.01 -10.60 29.11
C ARG A 696 26.60 -11.05 29.51
N SER A 697 25.81 -10.15 30.12
CA SER A 697 24.42 -10.40 30.48
C SER A 697 23.46 -10.54 29.29
N ASP A 698 23.89 -10.17 28.08
CA ASP A 698 23.09 -10.32 26.86
C ASP A 698 23.04 -11.77 26.35
N TYR A 699 23.91 -12.64 26.89
CA TYR A 699 24.12 -14.00 26.42
C TYR A 699 23.80 -15.02 27.51
N SER A 700 23.06 -16.07 27.14
CA SER A 700 22.75 -17.20 28.03
C SER A 700 23.93 -18.18 28.16
N VAL A 701 24.95 -18.04 27.31
CA VAL A 701 26.16 -18.86 27.28
C VAL A 701 27.35 -18.14 27.93
N GLU A 702 28.29 -18.90 28.47
CA GLU A 702 29.53 -18.35 29.01
C GLU A 702 30.59 -18.17 27.91
N PHE A 703 31.11 -16.95 27.77
CA PHE A 703 32.28 -16.66 26.94
C PHE A 703 33.55 -16.70 27.78
N SER A 704 34.63 -17.30 27.27
CA SER A 704 35.97 -17.05 27.81
C SER A 704 36.36 -15.56 27.68
N GLU A 705 37.45 -15.15 28.33
CA GLU A 705 37.98 -13.79 28.16
C GLU A 705 38.41 -13.52 26.71
N ALA A 706 39.04 -14.49 26.05
CA ALA A 706 39.47 -14.38 24.67
C ALA A 706 38.27 -14.25 23.71
N GLU A 707 37.25 -15.10 23.86
CA GLU A 707 36.06 -15.07 23.00
C GLU A 707 35.25 -13.76 23.19
N PHE A 708 35.14 -13.25 24.42
CA PHE A 708 34.44 -11.98 24.65
C PHE A 708 35.24 -10.78 24.14
N SER A 709 36.57 -10.84 24.21
CA SER A 709 37.45 -9.84 23.58
C SER A 709 37.31 -9.88 22.05
N GLU A 710 37.20 -11.06 21.46
CA GLU A 710 36.96 -11.25 20.03
C GLU A 710 35.59 -10.70 19.63
N LEU A 711 34.54 -11.00 20.40
CA LEU A 711 33.19 -10.44 20.22
C LEU A 711 33.20 -8.91 20.24
N SER A 712 33.88 -8.32 21.23
CA SER A 712 34.02 -6.87 21.37
C SER A 712 34.81 -6.26 20.21
N SER A 713 35.75 -7.00 19.61
CA SER A 713 36.48 -6.58 18.42
C SER A 713 35.63 -6.67 17.15
N ILE A 714 34.80 -7.71 17.01
CA ILE A 714 33.86 -7.86 15.89
C ILE A 714 32.87 -6.70 15.89
N PHE A 715 32.33 -6.36 17.07
CA PHE A 715 31.40 -5.25 17.27
C PHE A 715 32.10 -4.04 17.90
N SER A 716 33.19 -3.59 17.29
CA SER A 716 33.98 -2.46 17.80
C SER A 716 33.19 -1.13 17.84
N THR A 717 32.17 -0.97 17.01
CA THR A 717 31.23 0.16 17.04
C THR A 717 29.98 -0.11 17.92
N GLY A 718 29.82 -1.33 18.41
CA GLY A 718 28.74 -1.77 19.28
C GLY A 718 27.75 -2.74 18.61
N VAL A 719 26.89 -3.33 19.45
CA VAL A 719 25.76 -4.17 19.06
C VAL A 719 24.46 -3.38 19.17
N CYS A 720 23.41 -3.81 18.45
CA CYS A 720 22.11 -3.16 18.51
C CYS A 720 21.49 -3.16 19.92
N ASP A 721 21.12 -1.97 20.38
CA ASP A 721 20.22 -1.73 21.49
C ASP A 721 18.81 -1.43 20.96
N TRP A 722 18.11 -2.50 20.60
CA TRP A 722 16.75 -2.42 20.05
C TRP A 722 15.75 -1.74 20.99
N SER A 723 16.03 -1.70 22.30
CA SER A 723 15.13 -1.10 23.30
C SER A 723 15.02 0.42 23.17
N ARG A 724 15.96 1.06 22.48
CA ARG A 724 15.99 2.52 22.27
C ARG A 724 15.33 2.96 20.96
N GLY A 725 14.79 2.04 20.17
CA GLY A 725 14.19 2.35 18.88
C GLY A 725 15.21 2.76 17.81
N ASP A 726 14.75 3.53 16.83
CA ASP A 726 15.57 3.97 15.70
C ASP A 726 16.53 5.10 16.08
N ARG A 727 17.78 4.97 15.65
CA ARG A 727 18.89 5.89 15.95
C ARG A 727 18.66 7.30 15.40
N SER A 728 17.82 7.46 14.38
CA SER A 728 17.46 8.78 13.86
C SER A 728 16.69 9.62 14.88
N GLY A 729 16.03 9.00 15.86
CA GLY A 729 15.09 9.67 16.77
C GLY A 729 13.86 10.24 16.07
N ALA A 730 13.64 9.85 14.80
CA ALA A 730 12.54 10.33 13.99
C ALA A 730 11.19 9.80 14.49
N SER A 731 10.16 10.61 14.31
CA SER A 731 8.77 10.20 14.47
C SER A 731 8.01 10.48 13.19
N HIS A 732 6.92 9.74 12.94
CA HIS A 732 5.97 10.04 11.87
C HIS A 732 5.54 11.51 11.95
N GLN A 733 5.52 12.22 10.83
CA GLN A 733 5.26 13.66 10.80
C GLN A 733 3.79 14.01 10.50
N GLY A 734 2.87 13.05 10.58
CA GLY A 734 1.46 13.26 10.28
C GLY A 734 1.07 12.89 8.84
N VAL A 735 -0.17 13.17 8.48
CA VAL A 735 -0.81 12.68 7.25
C VAL A 735 -0.72 13.66 6.09
N TRP A 736 -1.11 13.20 4.89
CA TRP A 736 -1.20 13.97 3.67
C TRP A 736 0.11 14.65 3.27
N LYS A 737 1.23 13.95 3.48
CA LYS A 737 2.56 14.47 3.16
C LYS A 737 2.77 14.59 1.66
N SER A 738 3.40 15.70 1.27
CA SER A 738 3.74 16.04 -0.10
C SER A 738 5.26 16.12 -0.26
N PHE A 739 5.79 15.60 -1.35
CA PHE A 739 7.17 15.80 -1.81
C PHE A 739 7.22 16.79 -2.99
N GLY A 740 6.15 17.58 -3.12
CA GLY A 740 5.93 18.53 -4.19
C GLY A 740 5.22 17.89 -5.39
N PRO A 741 4.68 18.75 -6.30
CA PRO A 741 4.70 20.21 -6.25
C PRO A 741 3.78 20.84 -5.19
N SER A 742 2.79 20.12 -4.65
CA SER A 742 1.86 20.69 -3.68
C SER A 742 2.59 21.24 -2.44
N PRO A 743 2.36 22.52 -2.08
CA PRO A 743 3.01 23.13 -0.92
C PRO A 743 2.36 22.71 0.40
N VAL A 744 1.16 22.14 0.36
CA VAL A 744 0.43 21.70 1.55
C VAL A 744 1.12 20.46 2.13
N ASN A 745 1.44 20.51 3.43
CA ASN A 745 2.12 19.43 4.15
C ASN A 745 3.42 18.94 3.49
N ARG A 746 4.14 19.84 2.81
CA ARG A 746 5.38 19.52 2.12
C ARG A 746 6.47 19.06 3.11
N LEU A 747 7.10 17.94 2.81
CA LEU A 747 8.33 17.46 3.44
C LEU A 747 9.51 17.66 2.49
N TYR A 748 10.51 18.39 2.98
CA TYR A 748 11.80 18.69 2.35
C TYR A 748 11.79 19.59 1.10
#